data_AF-A0A926YY91-F1
#
_entry.id   AF-A0A926YY91-F1
#
_cell.length_a   1.000
_cell.length_b   1.000
_cell.length_c   1.000
_cell.angle_alpha   90.00
_cell.angle_beta   90.00
_cell.angle_gamma   90.00
#
_symmetry.space_group_name_H-M   'P 1'
#
loop_
_entity.id
_entity.type
_entity.pdbx_description
1 polymer ?
#
loop_
_entity_poly.entity_id
_entity_poly.type
_entity_poly.pdbx_seq_one_letter_code
_entity_poly.pdbx_strand_id
1 'polypeptide(L)'
;MSSLDPTVVLANELANSELLASAGPSTETIPSGLPFTRQEWSLDEVAQHQAAGSSARAEVVPTESTVPPAVPPVLLDKRTVSGRYRSSGGSYQLELRLDVDGRRPTMRISGDFFRTSGATVVYFGSFNVDSVSVSTTDSTATLEGMGAYTWSTAAAKVQVIIPRTTISQSAAAATLQFFTKTGAPGASYACDFESGYFRTVQYEQDHVSGVTPFDSYDTGSLPSGGPARVLSVVKAFAEAGVELQTTGGWSEVSMTSIGSAWSDAELHASMETQFSQWQDEPQWKVYLLAANLHDIGTGLRGIMFDQHGRQRQGCAVFHDVIGGSSPDSLRAQLRTYVHELGHCFNLLHSWQKSLANPPAPNRPDALSWMNYIQFYPGGAPAYWANFPFQFDDIELVHLRHGARNDVIMGGNAFAAGAALLEPQALAEVVDDRSGLQLRLESRKTYAFGEPVVLEIKLATTDLRAKQVHSHLHPKGGFVQVAICKPNGQVVNYEPVVEYCIDESMVTTLDQERPALYESAYIGFGHEGFYFEQPGAYEIRAVYYALDGSLVISNPIGLRVRSPLSVADEEVAELFLGDEQGMLLSMLGSDSEHLSSGNGAFDLLLDKYNDHPLAVYAKLLKGINAGREFKTITPDKILAVRQPKAEASVKCLSGVVNAAGTGRLDNITLNLAMRKLVRAYKLVGDEEKVQSVKQKMLNFFRHKALKSQVLRQIEAQVSAL
;
A
#
# COMPACT_ATOMS: atom_id res chain seq x y z
N MET A 1 52.11 -23.15 39.71
CA MET A 1 51.93 -24.62 39.76
C MET A 1 50.72 -24.91 38.90
N SER A 2 50.95 -24.96 37.59
CA SER A 2 51.05 -26.19 36.75
C SER A 2 49.67 -26.49 36.19
N SER A 3 49.40 -26.57 34.89
CA SER A 3 50.19 -26.87 33.67
C SER A 3 49.13 -26.93 32.55
N LEU A 4 49.30 -26.72 31.25
CA LEU A 4 50.40 -26.50 30.30
C LEU A 4 49.70 -26.04 28.99
N ASP A 5 50.46 -25.35 28.14
CA ASP A 5 50.08 -24.66 26.89
C ASP A 5 50.32 -25.61 25.65
N PRO A 6 50.39 -25.19 24.35
CA PRO A 6 49.32 -25.13 23.32
C PRO A 6 49.73 -25.75 21.94
N THR A 7 49.36 -25.10 20.80
CA THR A 7 49.90 -25.10 19.40
C THR A 7 49.36 -26.15 18.37
N VAL A 8 49.19 -25.95 17.04
CA VAL A 8 49.21 -24.80 16.07
C VAL A 8 48.96 -25.29 14.60
N VAL A 9 48.41 -24.41 13.74
CA VAL A 9 48.65 -24.14 12.28
C VAL A 9 48.41 -25.17 11.15
N LEU A 10 47.77 -24.68 10.07
CA LEU A 10 48.13 -24.79 8.62
C LEU A 10 47.49 -23.56 7.90
N ALA A 11 48.21 -22.50 7.53
CA ALA A 11 49.04 -22.28 6.33
C ALA A 11 48.25 -22.03 5.02
N ASN A 12 48.30 -20.80 4.50
CA ASN A 12 48.92 -20.53 3.19
C ASN A 12 49.09 -19.02 2.92
N GLU A 13 50.33 -18.67 2.57
CA GLU A 13 50.82 -17.40 2.01
C GLU A 13 50.69 -17.37 0.47
N LEU A 14 51.06 -16.20 -0.09
CA LEU A 14 51.51 -15.87 -1.46
C LEU A 14 50.44 -15.30 -2.41
N ALA A 15 50.66 -14.22 -3.16
CA ALA A 15 51.72 -13.22 -3.23
C ALA A 15 51.22 -12.03 -4.08
N ASN A 16 51.82 -10.86 -3.84
CA ASN A 16 51.63 -9.58 -4.53
C ASN A 16 52.28 -9.50 -5.93
N SER A 17 51.86 -8.46 -6.67
CA SER A 17 52.60 -7.52 -7.56
C SER A 17 51.91 -7.37 -8.93
N GLU A 18 51.22 -6.26 -9.22
CA GLU A 18 51.67 -4.91 -9.63
C GLU A 18 52.45 -4.86 -10.96
N LEU A 19 51.93 -4.14 -11.97
CA LEU A 19 52.41 -2.83 -12.49
C LEU A 19 52.09 -2.58 -14.00
N LEU A 20 51.45 -1.42 -14.27
CA LEU A 20 51.60 -0.42 -15.38
C LEU A 20 51.68 -0.88 -16.87
N ALA A 21 51.26 -0.15 -17.91
CA ALA A 21 50.53 1.10 -18.16
C ALA A 21 50.29 1.25 -19.70
N SER A 22 49.24 2.01 -20.06
CA SER A 22 49.07 2.93 -21.21
C SER A 22 49.49 2.58 -22.67
N ALA A 23 48.55 2.72 -23.62
CA ALA A 23 48.56 3.71 -24.74
C ALA A 23 47.49 3.37 -25.83
N GLY A 24 46.80 4.38 -26.37
CA GLY A 24 45.77 4.28 -27.42
C GLY A 24 46.31 4.33 -28.87
N PRO A 25 45.63 5.01 -29.83
CA PRO A 25 44.60 4.44 -30.75
C PRO A 25 44.92 4.61 -32.26
N SER A 26 44.17 3.94 -33.16
CA SER A 26 43.94 4.27 -34.61
C SER A 26 43.07 3.18 -35.29
N THR A 27 41.86 3.42 -35.82
CA THR A 27 41.39 3.98 -37.13
C THR A 27 41.56 3.09 -38.38
N GLU A 28 40.42 2.83 -39.08
CA GLU A 28 40.16 2.76 -40.56
C GLU A 28 39.00 1.76 -40.89
N THR A 29 37.76 2.14 -41.26
CA THR A 29 37.13 2.52 -42.57
C THR A 29 36.98 1.45 -43.69
N ILE A 30 35.78 0.83 -43.79
CA ILE A 30 34.76 0.72 -44.91
C ILE A 30 35.27 0.75 -46.40
N PRO A 31 34.79 -0.12 -47.36
CA PRO A 31 33.47 0.07 -48.01
C PRO A 31 32.64 -1.10 -48.62
N SER A 32 31.38 -0.69 -48.88
CA SER A 32 30.13 -1.19 -49.52
C SER A 32 30.13 -1.91 -50.89
N GLY A 33 29.04 -2.65 -51.18
CA GLY A 33 28.51 -2.85 -52.56
C GLY A 33 27.48 -3.99 -52.78
N LEU A 34 26.24 -3.63 -53.17
CA LEU A 34 25.05 -4.43 -53.62
C LEU A 34 25.24 -5.08 -55.03
N PRO A 35 24.29 -5.85 -55.69
CA PRO A 35 22.81 -5.86 -55.55
C PRO A 35 21.99 -7.17 -55.83
N PHE A 36 20.67 -7.00 -55.65
CA PHE A 36 19.46 -7.74 -56.08
C PHE A 36 19.47 -8.60 -57.36
N THR A 37 18.66 -9.68 -57.40
CA THR A 37 17.50 -9.86 -58.32
C THR A 37 16.64 -11.10 -57.99
N ARG A 38 15.40 -11.07 -58.51
CA ARG A 38 14.20 -11.90 -58.28
C ARG A 38 13.80 -12.53 -59.63
N GLN A 39 13.42 -13.80 -59.72
CA GLN A 39 12.48 -14.40 -60.74
C GLN A 39 12.47 -15.94 -60.58
N GLU A 40 11.34 -16.59 -60.26
CA GLU A 40 10.22 -17.05 -61.11
C GLU A 40 10.36 -18.52 -61.58
N TRP A 41 9.21 -19.22 -61.56
CA TRP A 41 8.99 -20.65 -61.78
C TRP A 41 9.28 -21.13 -63.22
N SER A 42 9.58 -22.43 -63.40
CA SER A 42 8.82 -23.25 -64.36
C SER A 42 8.87 -24.76 -64.07
N LEU A 43 7.76 -25.40 -64.45
CA LEU A 43 7.53 -26.84 -64.55
C LEU A 43 8.28 -27.43 -65.76
N ASP A 44 8.34 -28.77 -65.77
CA ASP A 44 8.66 -29.66 -66.89
C ASP A 44 10.14 -29.99 -67.16
N GLU A 45 10.66 -30.98 -66.41
CA GLU A 45 11.55 -31.99 -66.99
C GLU A 45 10.79 -33.28 -67.22
N VAL A 46 10.50 -33.47 -68.50
CA VAL A 46 9.76 -34.54 -69.15
C VAL A 46 10.60 -35.81 -69.23
N ALA A 47 9.99 -36.91 -68.78
CA ALA A 47 10.07 -38.29 -69.26
C ALA A 47 11.13 -38.65 -70.33
N GLN A 48 11.95 -39.65 -70.01
CA GLN A 48 12.43 -40.67 -70.96
C GLN A 48 12.87 -41.93 -70.21
N HIS A 49 12.09 -43.02 -70.29
CA HIS A 49 12.57 -44.30 -70.83
C HIS A 49 11.44 -45.35 -70.91
N GLN A 50 11.29 -45.87 -72.13
CA GLN A 50 10.33 -46.88 -72.55
C GLN A 50 10.79 -48.31 -72.19
N ALA A 51 9.79 -49.11 -71.80
CA ALA A 51 9.49 -50.48 -72.26
C ALA A 51 10.61 -51.53 -72.41
N ALA A 52 10.45 -52.67 -71.71
CA ALA A 52 10.12 -53.98 -72.32
C ALA A 52 10.08 -55.10 -71.27
N GLY A 53 9.10 -56.00 -71.38
CA GLY A 53 9.15 -57.32 -70.71
C GLY A 53 7.80 -57.81 -70.18
N SER A 54 7.07 -58.58 -70.99
CA SER A 54 5.81 -59.20 -70.61
C SER A 54 5.99 -60.61 -70.02
N SER A 55 5.05 -60.96 -69.11
CA SER A 55 4.49 -62.29 -68.85
C SER A 55 5.30 -63.32 -68.06
N ALA A 56 4.92 -63.48 -66.79
CA ALA A 56 4.68 -64.80 -66.19
C ALA A 56 3.62 -64.64 -65.07
N ARG A 57 2.53 -65.41 -65.19
CA ARG A 57 1.41 -65.46 -64.25
C ARG A 57 1.77 -66.44 -63.13
N ALA A 58 1.90 -65.97 -61.90
CA ALA A 58 1.93 -66.79 -60.69
C ALA A 58 0.80 -66.30 -59.76
N GLU A 59 -0.04 -67.23 -59.31
CA GLU A 59 -1.06 -66.98 -58.30
C GLU A 59 -0.40 -66.53 -56.99
N VAL A 60 -0.86 -65.39 -56.45
CA VAL A 60 -0.53 -64.92 -55.10
C VAL A 60 -1.84 -64.75 -54.33
N VAL A 61 -1.86 -65.44 -53.18
CA VAL A 61 -2.88 -65.47 -52.11
C VAL A 61 -3.38 -64.05 -51.76
N PRO A 62 -4.66 -63.85 -51.42
CA PRO A 62 -5.15 -62.53 -51.01
C PRO A 62 -4.43 -62.06 -49.75
N THR A 63 -3.60 -61.02 -49.90
CA THR A 63 -3.06 -60.26 -48.78
C THR A 63 -4.20 -59.54 -48.06
N GLU A 64 -4.31 -59.82 -46.76
CA GLU A 64 -5.13 -59.07 -45.81
C GLU A 64 -4.96 -57.56 -46.01
N SER A 65 -6.10 -56.87 -46.12
CA SER A 65 -6.15 -55.41 -46.16
C SER A 65 -5.66 -54.89 -44.80
N THR A 66 -4.41 -54.46 -44.73
CA THR A 66 -3.89 -53.74 -43.56
C THR A 66 -4.59 -52.40 -43.49
N VAL A 67 -5.52 -52.26 -42.54
CA VAL A 67 -6.09 -50.99 -42.13
C VAL A 67 -4.94 -50.02 -41.84
N PRO A 68 -4.88 -48.83 -42.43
CA PRO A 68 -3.84 -47.86 -42.11
C PRO A 68 -3.88 -47.56 -40.60
N PRO A 69 -2.74 -47.42 -39.92
CA PRO A 69 -2.73 -47.11 -38.51
C PRO A 69 -3.55 -45.84 -38.28
N ALA A 70 -4.52 -45.92 -37.36
CA ALA A 70 -5.34 -44.79 -36.98
C ALA A 70 -4.41 -43.64 -36.60
N VAL A 71 -4.47 -42.53 -37.34
CA VAL A 71 -3.79 -41.29 -36.97
C VAL A 71 -4.25 -40.98 -35.54
N PRO A 72 -3.33 -40.89 -34.55
CA PRO A 72 -3.74 -40.57 -33.20
C PRO A 72 -4.53 -39.25 -33.25
N PRO A 73 -5.70 -39.18 -32.59
CA PRO A 73 -6.51 -37.97 -32.64
C PRO A 73 -5.64 -36.81 -32.17
N VAL A 74 -5.54 -35.77 -33.01
CA VAL A 74 -4.89 -34.52 -32.63
C VAL A 74 -5.69 -33.96 -31.46
N LEU A 75 -5.18 -34.13 -30.25
CA LEU A 75 -5.72 -33.50 -29.05
C LEU A 75 -5.47 -32.00 -29.20
N LEU A 76 -6.46 -31.30 -29.74
CA LEU A 76 -6.44 -29.85 -29.78
C LEU A 76 -6.56 -29.32 -28.36
N ASP A 77 -5.59 -28.49 -27.96
CA ASP A 77 -5.61 -27.85 -26.65
C ASP A 77 -6.95 -27.14 -26.42
N LYS A 78 -7.53 -27.42 -25.26
CA LYS A 78 -8.79 -26.80 -24.83
C LYS A 78 -8.49 -25.47 -24.17
N ARG A 79 -9.40 -24.50 -24.30
CA ARG A 79 -9.32 -23.26 -23.54
C ARG A 79 -9.51 -23.55 -22.05
N THR A 80 -8.85 -22.77 -21.21
CA THR A 80 -9.15 -22.71 -19.78
C THR A 80 -10.59 -22.25 -19.59
N VAL A 81 -11.29 -22.83 -18.62
CA VAL A 81 -12.62 -22.35 -18.21
C VAL A 81 -12.52 -21.26 -17.14
N SER A 82 -11.33 -21.01 -16.60
CA SER A 82 -11.10 -19.94 -15.65
C SER A 82 -11.24 -18.55 -16.28
N GLY A 83 -11.81 -17.61 -15.53
CA GLY A 83 -12.00 -16.23 -15.94
C GLY A 83 -13.25 -15.58 -15.36
N ARG A 84 -13.57 -14.39 -15.88
CA ARG A 84 -14.78 -13.63 -15.59
C ARG A 84 -15.83 -13.84 -16.66
N TYR A 85 -17.06 -14.03 -16.22
CA TYR A 85 -18.26 -14.22 -17.01
C TYR A 85 -19.34 -13.24 -16.55
N ARG A 86 -20.30 -12.93 -17.41
CA ARG A 86 -21.35 -11.97 -17.09
C ARG A 86 -22.70 -12.41 -17.63
N SER A 87 -23.73 -12.36 -16.79
CA SER A 87 -25.09 -12.62 -17.23
C SER A 87 -25.72 -11.40 -17.92
N SER A 88 -26.59 -11.67 -18.88
CA SER A 88 -27.40 -10.64 -19.55
C SER A 88 -28.89 -10.88 -19.27
N GLY A 89 -29.65 -9.81 -19.08
CA GLY A 89 -31.12 -9.85 -18.90
C GLY A 89 -31.62 -10.28 -17.50
N GLY A 90 -32.74 -9.67 -17.07
CA GLY A 90 -33.41 -9.95 -15.80
C GLY A 90 -33.44 -8.76 -14.83
N SER A 91 -33.96 -8.98 -13.61
CA SER A 91 -33.93 -7.98 -12.51
C SER A 91 -32.57 -7.90 -11.82
N TYR A 92 -31.74 -8.94 -11.98
CA TYR A 92 -30.36 -9.01 -11.48
C TYR A 92 -29.40 -9.37 -12.61
N GLN A 93 -28.30 -8.62 -12.68
CA GLN A 93 -27.11 -8.96 -13.44
C GLN A 93 -26.10 -9.61 -12.50
N LEU A 94 -25.41 -10.64 -12.99
CA LEU A 94 -24.36 -11.34 -12.28
C LEU A 94 -23.01 -11.16 -13.00
N GLU A 95 -21.99 -10.81 -12.24
CA GLU A 95 -20.59 -10.97 -12.63
C GLU A 95 -20.03 -12.20 -11.92
N LEU A 96 -19.71 -13.26 -12.67
CA LEU A 96 -19.27 -14.57 -12.18
C LEU A 96 -17.77 -14.76 -12.44
N ARG A 97 -17.05 -15.36 -11.49
CA ARG A 97 -15.61 -15.61 -11.55
C ARG A 97 -15.33 -17.07 -11.23
N LEU A 98 -14.62 -17.76 -12.11
CA LEU A 98 -14.28 -19.19 -12.00
C LEU A 98 -12.75 -19.35 -11.99
N ASP A 99 -12.15 -19.91 -10.95
CA ASP A 99 -10.70 -20.06 -10.83
C ASP A 99 -10.30 -21.52 -10.52
N VAL A 100 -10.15 -22.34 -11.56
CA VAL A 100 -10.05 -23.81 -11.42
C VAL A 100 -8.99 -24.48 -12.30
N ASP A 101 -8.56 -23.81 -13.37
CA ASP A 101 -7.61 -24.36 -14.36
C ASP A 101 -6.67 -23.29 -14.97
N GLY A 102 -6.63 -22.09 -14.37
CA GLY A 102 -5.72 -21.01 -14.72
C GLY A 102 -4.36 -21.09 -14.03
N ARG A 103 -3.61 -19.98 -14.03
CA ARG A 103 -2.33 -19.89 -13.32
C ARG A 103 -2.56 -19.82 -11.80
N ARG A 104 -1.99 -20.78 -11.07
CA ARG A 104 -2.16 -20.95 -9.62
C ARG A 104 -3.67 -20.90 -9.27
N PRO A 105 -4.45 -21.91 -9.68
CA PRO A 105 -5.88 -21.88 -9.48
C PRO A 105 -6.20 -21.97 -7.98
N THR A 106 -7.06 -21.09 -7.49
CA THR A 106 -7.48 -21.09 -6.09
C THR A 106 -8.63 -22.06 -5.81
N MET A 107 -9.12 -22.77 -6.85
CA MET A 107 -10.22 -23.74 -6.78
C MET A 107 -11.52 -23.13 -6.22
N ARG A 108 -11.87 -21.93 -6.72
CA ARG A 108 -12.97 -21.12 -6.21
C ARG A 108 -13.92 -20.64 -7.29
N ILE A 109 -15.15 -20.40 -6.85
CA ILE A 109 -16.17 -19.67 -7.62
C ILE A 109 -16.59 -18.47 -6.77
N SER A 110 -16.76 -17.30 -7.39
CA SER A 110 -17.39 -16.17 -6.72
C SER A 110 -18.24 -15.38 -7.69
N GLY A 111 -19.16 -14.56 -7.19
CA GLY A 111 -19.82 -13.59 -8.06
C GLY A 111 -20.50 -12.45 -7.32
N ASP A 112 -20.67 -11.35 -8.06
CA ASP A 112 -21.32 -10.13 -7.59
C ASP A 112 -22.64 -9.92 -8.30
N PHE A 113 -23.70 -9.69 -7.54
CA PHE A 113 -25.02 -9.38 -8.05
C PHE A 113 -25.27 -7.88 -8.07
N PHE A 114 -25.90 -7.44 -9.15
CA PHE A 114 -26.34 -6.08 -9.35
C PHE A 114 -27.81 -6.05 -9.70
N ARG A 115 -28.61 -5.30 -8.95
CA ARG A 115 -30.01 -5.06 -9.28
C ARG A 115 -30.10 -3.98 -10.35
N THR A 116 -30.83 -4.27 -11.42
CA THR A 116 -31.06 -3.31 -12.51
C THR A 116 -32.49 -2.80 -12.44
N SER A 117 -32.66 -1.47 -12.42
CA SER A 117 -33.98 -0.83 -12.46
C SER A 117 -33.92 0.38 -13.38
N GLY A 118 -34.56 0.28 -14.55
CA GLY A 118 -34.40 1.28 -15.61
C GLY A 118 -32.94 1.35 -16.08
N ALA A 119 -32.36 2.55 -16.08
CA ALA A 119 -30.94 2.77 -16.40
C ALA A 119 -30.00 2.64 -15.17
N THR A 120 -30.55 2.45 -13.97
CA THR A 120 -29.76 2.39 -12.73
C THR A 120 -29.38 0.96 -12.41
N VAL A 121 -28.08 0.73 -12.18
CA VAL A 121 -27.51 -0.54 -11.73
C VAL A 121 -26.96 -0.34 -10.33
N VAL A 122 -27.44 -1.10 -9.35
CA VAL A 122 -27.04 -0.98 -7.94
C VAL A 122 -26.48 -2.33 -7.47
N TYR A 123 -25.31 -2.31 -6.84
CA TYR A 123 -24.74 -3.51 -6.22
C TYR A 123 -25.67 -4.05 -5.11
N PHE A 124 -25.92 -5.36 -5.15
CA PHE A 124 -26.81 -6.05 -4.21
C PHE A 124 -26.04 -6.88 -3.18
N GLY A 125 -25.07 -7.68 -3.63
CA GLY A 125 -24.35 -8.60 -2.75
C GLY A 125 -23.39 -9.50 -3.50
N SER A 126 -22.55 -10.23 -2.77
CA SER A 126 -21.58 -11.18 -3.32
C SER A 126 -21.80 -12.60 -2.76
N PHE A 127 -21.31 -13.61 -3.48
CA PHE A 127 -21.21 -14.98 -2.98
C PHE A 127 -19.89 -15.61 -3.36
N ASN A 128 -19.40 -16.52 -2.53
CA ASN A 128 -18.15 -17.25 -2.71
C ASN A 128 -18.36 -18.74 -2.44
N VAL A 129 -17.67 -19.60 -3.19
CA VAL A 129 -17.57 -21.04 -3.00
C VAL A 129 -16.10 -21.35 -2.77
N ASP A 130 -15.71 -21.55 -1.51
CA ASP A 130 -14.31 -21.70 -1.10
C ASP A 130 -13.71 -23.08 -1.38
N SER A 131 -14.56 -24.04 -1.74
CA SER A 131 -14.14 -25.40 -2.08
C SER A 131 -15.01 -25.94 -3.21
N VAL A 132 -14.42 -26.01 -4.41
CA VAL A 132 -15.11 -26.43 -5.63
C VAL A 132 -14.70 -27.85 -6.00
N SER A 133 -15.68 -28.73 -6.22
CA SER A 133 -15.47 -29.99 -6.91
C SER A 133 -15.57 -29.78 -8.42
N VAL A 134 -14.55 -30.22 -9.15
CA VAL A 134 -14.45 -30.08 -10.60
C VAL A 134 -14.56 -31.45 -11.25
N SER A 135 -15.50 -31.60 -12.17
CA SER A 135 -15.62 -32.79 -13.03
C SER A 135 -15.55 -32.37 -14.49
N THR A 136 -14.65 -32.97 -15.25
CA THR A 136 -14.34 -32.54 -16.62
C THR A 136 -14.51 -33.71 -17.57
N THR A 137 -15.23 -33.48 -18.66
CA THR A 137 -15.34 -34.38 -19.81
C THR A 137 -14.70 -33.72 -21.05
N ASP A 138 -14.76 -34.38 -22.21
CA ASP A 138 -14.26 -33.77 -23.46
C ASP A 138 -15.10 -32.59 -23.94
N SER A 139 -16.37 -32.53 -23.53
CA SER A 139 -17.35 -31.55 -23.99
C SER A 139 -17.74 -30.53 -22.93
N THR A 140 -17.62 -30.85 -21.64
CA THR A 140 -18.06 -29.98 -20.54
C THR A 140 -17.13 -30.00 -19.34
N ALA A 141 -17.06 -28.88 -18.63
CA ALA A 141 -16.57 -28.79 -17.26
C ALA A 141 -17.76 -28.46 -16.34
N THR A 142 -17.92 -29.24 -15.28
CA THR A 142 -18.96 -29.04 -14.26
C THR A 142 -18.29 -28.76 -12.93
N LEU A 143 -18.62 -27.60 -12.36
CA LEU A 143 -18.11 -27.09 -11.09
C LEU A 143 -19.24 -27.10 -10.08
N GLU A 144 -19.02 -27.64 -8.89
CA GLU A 144 -20.03 -27.62 -7.82
C GLU A 144 -19.42 -27.25 -6.48
N GLY A 145 -20.21 -26.64 -5.62
CA GLY A 145 -19.83 -26.42 -4.22
C GLY A 145 -20.91 -25.70 -3.42
N MET A 146 -20.61 -25.48 -2.14
CA MET A 146 -21.47 -24.74 -1.23
C MET A 146 -21.04 -23.27 -1.20
N GLY A 147 -21.99 -22.37 -1.47
CA GLY A 147 -21.75 -20.94 -1.40
C GLY A 147 -21.93 -20.37 0.01
N ALA A 148 -21.10 -19.40 0.35
CA ALA A 148 -21.33 -18.38 1.37
C ALA A 148 -21.81 -17.09 0.67
N TYR A 149 -22.76 -16.37 1.28
CA TYR A 149 -23.47 -15.26 0.66
C TYR A 149 -23.51 -14.07 1.61
N THR A 150 -23.43 -12.85 1.07
CA THR A 150 -23.62 -11.62 1.88
C THR A 150 -25.09 -11.36 2.25
N TRP A 151 -26.00 -12.29 1.92
CA TRP A 151 -27.42 -12.24 2.25
C TRP A 151 -27.94 -13.64 2.61
N SER A 152 -29.11 -13.71 3.24
CA SER A 152 -29.74 -14.99 3.59
C SER A 152 -30.40 -15.64 2.36
N THR A 153 -30.09 -16.91 2.10
CA THR A 153 -30.67 -17.67 0.99
C THR A 153 -30.88 -19.14 1.36
N ALA A 154 -31.97 -19.74 0.86
CA ALA A 154 -32.22 -21.18 0.97
C ALA A 154 -31.49 -21.99 -0.11
N ALA A 155 -31.13 -21.34 -1.23
CA ALA A 155 -30.49 -21.95 -2.40
C ALA A 155 -28.96 -21.74 -2.37
N ALA A 156 -28.29 -22.37 -1.39
CA ALA A 156 -26.88 -22.13 -1.14
C ALA A 156 -25.91 -22.98 -1.99
N LYS A 157 -26.36 -24.10 -2.58
CA LYS A 157 -25.52 -24.93 -3.45
C LYS A 157 -25.39 -24.28 -4.82
N VAL A 158 -24.18 -24.24 -5.35
CA VAL A 158 -23.82 -23.69 -6.66
C VAL A 158 -23.41 -24.83 -7.58
N GLN A 159 -23.90 -24.80 -8.82
CA GLN A 159 -23.41 -25.61 -9.94
C GLN A 159 -23.15 -24.69 -11.13
N VAL A 160 -22.00 -24.86 -11.79
CA VAL A 160 -21.66 -24.18 -13.04
C VAL A 160 -21.32 -25.23 -14.08
N ILE A 161 -21.94 -25.15 -15.26
CA ILE A 161 -21.63 -26.02 -16.40
C ILE A 161 -21.09 -25.15 -17.53
N ILE A 162 -19.90 -25.50 -18.04
CA ILE A 162 -19.21 -24.77 -19.09
C ILE A 162 -18.90 -25.72 -20.25
N PRO A 163 -19.38 -25.46 -21.48
CA PRO A 163 -18.93 -26.19 -22.66
C PRO A 163 -17.43 -25.95 -22.92
N ARG A 164 -16.67 -27.03 -23.15
CA ARG A 164 -15.23 -26.94 -23.42
C ARG A 164 -14.96 -26.71 -24.90
N THR A 165 -14.39 -25.56 -25.22
CA THR A 165 -14.00 -25.19 -26.58
C THR A 165 -12.50 -25.33 -26.79
N THR A 166 -12.10 -25.50 -28.05
CA THR A 166 -10.67 -25.51 -28.44
C THR A 166 -10.10 -24.09 -28.45
N ILE A 167 -8.77 -23.94 -28.37
CA ILE A 167 -8.12 -22.62 -28.42
C ILE A 167 -8.47 -21.78 -29.65
N SER A 168 -8.82 -22.41 -30.78
CA SER A 168 -9.25 -21.75 -32.01
C SER A 168 -10.71 -21.27 -32.01
N GLN A 169 -11.50 -21.65 -31.02
CA GLN A 169 -12.89 -21.25 -30.87
C GLN A 169 -13.02 -20.16 -29.79
N SER A 170 -14.09 -19.37 -29.85
CA SER A 170 -14.43 -18.46 -28.75
C SER A 170 -14.67 -19.23 -27.45
N ALA A 171 -14.43 -18.59 -26.31
CA ALA A 171 -14.83 -19.12 -25.03
C ALA A 171 -16.36 -19.25 -24.97
N ALA A 172 -16.85 -20.35 -24.39
CA ALA A 172 -18.29 -20.60 -24.27
C ALA A 172 -18.88 -19.89 -23.06
N ALA A 173 -20.18 -19.63 -23.10
CA ALA A 173 -20.94 -19.18 -21.94
C ALA A 173 -21.02 -20.28 -20.87
N ALA A 174 -21.00 -19.87 -19.60
CA ALA A 174 -21.22 -20.72 -18.44
C ALA A 174 -22.70 -20.67 -18.02
N THR A 175 -23.27 -21.82 -17.68
CA THR A 175 -24.61 -21.89 -17.06
C THR A 175 -24.44 -22.08 -15.56
N LEU A 176 -24.79 -21.06 -14.78
CA LEU A 176 -24.85 -21.11 -13.33
C LEU A 176 -26.25 -21.48 -12.86
N GLN A 177 -26.37 -22.45 -11.97
CA GLN A 177 -27.62 -22.86 -11.34
C GLN A 177 -27.44 -22.93 -9.82
N PHE A 178 -28.31 -22.25 -9.08
CA PHE A 178 -28.39 -22.38 -7.63
C PHE A 178 -29.33 -23.53 -7.26
N PHE A 179 -29.07 -24.19 -6.14
CA PHE A 179 -29.91 -25.25 -5.58
C PHE A 179 -30.04 -25.11 -4.07
N THR A 180 -31.17 -25.52 -3.52
CA THR A 180 -31.31 -25.71 -2.08
C THR A 180 -30.41 -26.83 -1.58
N LYS A 181 -30.18 -26.89 -0.26
CA LYS A 181 -29.47 -28.02 0.36
C LYS A 181 -30.13 -29.37 0.10
N THR A 182 -31.44 -29.38 -0.17
CA THR A 182 -32.23 -30.58 -0.52
C THR A 182 -32.25 -30.88 -2.02
N GLY A 183 -31.55 -30.08 -2.85
CA GLY A 183 -31.43 -30.29 -4.29
C GLY A 183 -32.56 -29.69 -5.13
N ALA A 184 -33.47 -28.90 -4.53
CA ALA A 184 -34.48 -28.20 -5.31
C ALA A 184 -33.84 -27.03 -6.09
N PRO A 185 -34.17 -26.83 -7.38
CA PRO A 185 -33.57 -25.79 -8.20
C PRO A 185 -34.01 -24.39 -7.73
N GLY A 186 -33.04 -23.48 -7.66
CA GLY A 186 -33.21 -22.04 -7.47
C GLY A 186 -33.05 -21.26 -8.78
N ALA A 187 -32.52 -20.03 -8.70
CA ALA A 187 -32.28 -19.19 -9.86
C ALA A 187 -31.20 -19.77 -10.80
N SER A 188 -31.30 -19.43 -12.08
CA SER A 188 -30.38 -19.85 -13.15
C SER A 188 -29.90 -18.66 -13.96
N TYR A 189 -28.64 -18.65 -14.38
CA TYR A 189 -28.03 -17.57 -15.14
C TYR A 189 -27.16 -18.14 -16.25
N ALA A 190 -27.42 -17.72 -17.50
CA ALA A 190 -26.47 -17.89 -18.60
C ALA A 190 -25.49 -16.70 -18.55
N CYS A 191 -24.20 -17.01 -18.42
CA CYS A 191 -23.13 -16.04 -18.22
C CYS A 191 -22.14 -16.12 -19.38
N ASP A 192 -22.09 -15.12 -20.24
CA ASP A 192 -21.15 -15.06 -21.35
C ASP A 192 -19.73 -14.84 -20.84
N PHE A 193 -18.74 -15.45 -21.48
CA PHE A 193 -17.33 -15.21 -21.13
C PHE A 193 -16.93 -13.77 -21.48
N GLU A 194 -16.30 -13.08 -20.52
CA GLU A 194 -15.92 -11.67 -20.67
C GLU A 194 -14.39 -11.51 -20.74
N SER A 195 -13.65 -12.12 -19.81
CA SER A 195 -12.20 -11.95 -19.70
C SER A 195 -11.53 -13.15 -19.04
N GLY A 196 -10.25 -13.39 -19.38
CA GLY A 196 -9.40 -14.33 -18.64
C GLY A 196 -8.94 -13.79 -17.28
N TYR A 197 -9.10 -12.49 -17.04
CA TYR A 197 -8.85 -11.86 -15.75
C TYR A 197 -10.12 -11.81 -14.90
N PHE A 198 -9.96 -11.87 -13.59
CA PHE A 198 -11.06 -11.87 -12.63
C PHE A 198 -11.59 -10.47 -12.34
N ARG A 199 -10.73 -9.47 -12.51
CA ARG A 199 -11.02 -8.04 -12.34
C ARG A 199 -10.27 -7.23 -13.38
N THR A 200 -10.83 -6.07 -13.70
CA THR A 200 -10.24 -5.08 -14.60
C THR A 200 -10.27 -3.75 -13.90
N VAL A 201 -9.13 -3.07 -13.84
CA VAL A 201 -8.94 -1.78 -13.15
C VAL A 201 -8.31 -0.79 -14.11
N GLN A 202 -8.85 0.42 -14.17
CA GLN A 202 -8.22 1.53 -14.89
C GLN A 202 -7.08 2.07 -14.03
N TYR A 203 -5.88 2.07 -14.60
CA TYR A 203 -4.66 2.47 -13.93
C TYR A 203 -4.12 3.75 -14.56
N GLU A 204 -4.13 4.83 -13.77
CA GLU A 204 -3.54 6.11 -14.12
C GLU A 204 -2.24 6.30 -13.34
N GLN A 205 -1.19 6.78 -14.03
CA GLN A 205 0.06 7.10 -13.38
C GLN A 205 0.63 8.40 -13.94
N ASP A 206 0.99 9.27 -13.01
CA ASP A 206 1.75 10.47 -13.27
C ASP A 206 3.14 10.35 -12.65
N HIS A 207 4.09 11.13 -13.17
CA HIS A 207 5.41 11.26 -12.57
C HIS A 207 5.87 12.70 -12.57
N VAL A 208 6.59 13.09 -11.54
CA VAL A 208 7.19 14.42 -11.47
C VAL A 208 8.39 14.52 -12.41
N SER A 209 8.66 15.72 -12.91
CA SER A 209 9.80 15.93 -13.81
C SER A 209 11.13 15.49 -13.17
N GLY A 210 11.98 14.82 -13.96
CA GLY A 210 13.24 14.24 -13.47
C GLY A 210 13.12 12.87 -12.79
N VAL A 211 11.91 12.39 -12.51
CA VAL A 211 11.67 10.97 -12.17
C VAL A 211 11.51 10.17 -13.46
N THR A 212 12.25 9.07 -13.55
CA THR A 212 12.04 8.05 -14.60
C THR A 212 11.12 6.98 -14.01
N PRO A 213 9.86 6.86 -14.48
CA PRO A 213 8.96 5.85 -13.95
C PRO A 213 9.49 4.44 -14.17
N PHE A 214 9.16 3.54 -13.25
CA PHE A 214 9.51 2.13 -13.39
C PHE A 214 8.86 1.53 -14.65
N ASP A 215 9.66 0.87 -15.47
CA ASP A 215 9.21 0.16 -16.66
C ASP A 215 9.09 -1.35 -16.39
N SER A 216 10.24 -2.01 -16.21
CA SER A 216 10.29 -3.45 -15.98
C SER A 216 11.57 -3.89 -15.27
N TYR A 217 11.55 -5.12 -14.73
CA TYR A 217 12.67 -5.77 -14.06
C TYR A 217 12.76 -7.24 -14.44
N ASP A 218 13.96 -7.73 -14.77
CA ASP A 218 14.24 -9.15 -14.95
C ASP A 218 14.51 -9.81 -13.60
N THR A 219 13.60 -10.66 -13.13
CA THR A 219 13.69 -11.35 -11.84
C THR A 219 14.85 -12.33 -11.74
N GLY A 220 15.49 -12.68 -12.86
CA GLY A 220 16.72 -13.47 -12.91
C GLY A 220 18.01 -12.67 -12.67
N SER A 221 17.94 -11.34 -12.60
CA SER A 221 19.13 -10.47 -12.45
C SER A 221 19.80 -10.59 -11.08
N LEU A 222 19.06 -11.07 -10.06
CA LEU A 222 19.52 -11.29 -8.69
C LEU A 222 18.93 -12.60 -8.16
N PRO A 223 19.55 -13.24 -7.15
CA PRO A 223 19.00 -14.44 -6.52
C PRO A 223 17.56 -14.23 -6.04
N SER A 224 16.68 -15.15 -6.42
CA SER A 224 15.27 -15.17 -6.03
C SER A 224 14.67 -16.57 -6.02
N GLY A 225 13.53 -16.76 -5.35
CA GLY A 225 12.89 -18.08 -5.17
C GLY A 225 11.88 -18.47 -6.25
N GLY A 226 11.85 -17.75 -7.38
CA GLY A 226 10.91 -17.98 -8.48
C GLY A 226 11.59 -18.07 -9.85
N PRO A 227 10.83 -18.38 -10.92
CA PRO A 227 11.38 -18.41 -12.26
C PRO A 227 11.82 -17.00 -12.72
N ALA A 228 12.95 -16.94 -13.41
CA ALA A 228 13.45 -15.75 -14.08
C ALA A 228 12.47 -15.32 -15.18
N ARG A 229 12.03 -14.05 -15.12
CA ARG A 229 11.11 -13.45 -16.08
C ARG A 229 11.14 -11.93 -15.96
N VAL A 230 10.76 -11.24 -17.03
CA VAL A 230 10.63 -9.77 -17.04
C VAL A 230 9.24 -9.36 -16.55
N LEU A 231 9.18 -8.68 -15.41
CA LEU A 231 7.96 -8.15 -14.81
C LEU A 231 7.91 -6.62 -14.89
N SER A 232 6.78 -6.11 -15.36
CA SER A 232 6.30 -4.74 -15.09
C SER A 232 5.22 -4.81 -14.02
N VAL A 233 4.76 -3.65 -13.51
CA VAL A 233 3.62 -3.58 -12.58
C VAL A 233 2.37 -4.24 -13.18
N VAL A 234 2.05 -3.90 -14.44
CA VAL A 234 0.92 -4.48 -15.17
C VAL A 234 1.05 -5.99 -15.28
N LYS A 235 2.25 -6.52 -15.58
CA LYS A 235 2.47 -7.98 -15.64
C LYS A 235 2.34 -8.62 -14.26
N ALA A 236 2.84 -8.00 -13.19
CA ALA A 236 2.73 -8.56 -11.84
C ALA A 236 1.26 -8.74 -11.40
N PHE A 237 0.40 -7.76 -11.67
CA PHE A 237 -1.04 -7.88 -11.42
C PHE A 237 -1.74 -8.83 -12.40
N ALA A 238 -1.31 -8.87 -13.67
CA ALA A 238 -1.83 -9.83 -14.64
C ALA A 238 -1.56 -11.29 -14.20
N GLU A 239 -0.37 -11.58 -13.65
CA GLU A 239 -0.06 -12.88 -13.04
C GLU A 239 -0.94 -13.19 -11.82
N ALA A 240 -1.37 -12.15 -11.09
CA ALA A 240 -2.35 -12.26 -10.00
C ALA A 240 -3.80 -12.41 -10.49
N GLY A 241 -4.05 -12.34 -11.80
CA GLY A 241 -5.39 -12.45 -12.40
C GLY A 241 -6.19 -11.14 -12.39
N VAL A 242 -5.52 -9.99 -12.22
CA VAL A 242 -6.10 -8.65 -12.30
C VAL A 242 -5.55 -7.92 -13.52
N GLU A 243 -6.44 -7.45 -14.39
CA GLU A 243 -6.07 -6.64 -15.54
C GLU A 243 -5.93 -5.16 -15.12
N LEU A 244 -4.72 -4.61 -15.23
CA LEU A 244 -4.52 -3.16 -15.14
C LEU A 244 -4.55 -2.57 -16.55
N GLN A 245 -5.58 -1.79 -16.85
CA GLN A 245 -5.73 -1.06 -18.10
C GLN A 245 -5.16 0.34 -17.95
N THR A 246 -4.02 0.59 -18.55
CA THR A 246 -3.37 1.90 -18.53
C THR A 246 -4.16 2.90 -19.37
N THR A 247 -4.37 4.12 -18.84
CA THR A 247 -5.11 5.18 -19.56
C THR A 247 -4.32 5.82 -20.71
N GLY A 248 -3.04 5.49 -20.88
CA GLY A 248 -2.16 6.02 -21.93
C GLY A 248 -0.67 5.91 -21.55
N GLY A 249 0.17 6.77 -22.13
CA GLY A 249 1.52 6.99 -21.62
C GLY A 249 1.48 7.71 -20.26
N TRP A 250 2.55 7.58 -19.46
CA TRP A 250 2.65 8.26 -18.17
C TRP A 250 2.72 9.77 -18.37
N SER A 251 1.89 10.53 -17.65
CA SER A 251 1.92 11.99 -17.76
C SER A 251 3.04 12.55 -16.90
N GLU A 252 3.86 13.41 -17.48
CA GLU A 252 4.84 14.17 -16.71
C GLU A 252 4.18 15.40 -16.09
N VAL A 253 4.32 15.54 -14.78
CA VAL A 253 4.00 16.76 -14.04
C VAL A 253 5.21 17.69 -14.15
N SER A 254 5.08 18.71 -14.99
CA SER A 254 6.15 19.67 -15.28
C SER A 254 6.48 20.50 -14.05
N MET A 255 7.75 20.52 -13.63
CA MET A 255 8.22 21.32 -12.50
C MET A 255 8.77 22.68 -12.97
N THR A 256 8.20 23.78 -12.47
CA THR A 256 8.70 25.14 -12.71
C THR A 256 9.69 25.62 -11.63
N SER A 257 9.77 24.90 -10.51
CA SER A 257 10.73 25.13 -9.42
C SER A 257 11.07 23.83 -8.71
N ILE A 258 12.31 23.71 -8.22
CA ILE A 258 12.83 22.51 -7.56
C ILE A 258 12.36 22.51 -6.10
N GLY A 259 11.23 21.84 -5.82
CA GLY A 259 10.88 21.41 -4.46
C GLY A 259 11.06 19.90 -4.39
N SER A 260 12.08 19.41 -3.67
CA SER A 260 12.46 17.98 -3.72
C SER A 260 11.54 17.04 -2.93
N ALA A 261 10.88 17.53 -1.88
CA ALA A 261 10.09 16.72 -0.96
C ALA A 261 8.59 17.06 -1.00
N TRP A 262 7.76 16.02 -0.93
CA TRP A 262 6.30 16.09 -0.88
C TRP A 262 5.80 15.84 0.54
N SER A 263 4.75 16.55 0.96
CA SER A 263 4.04 16.29 2.22
C SER A 263 2.75 15.51 2.00
N ASP A 264 2.26 14.81 3.03
CA ASP A 264 0.93 14.16 3.04
C ASP A 264 -0.16 15.07 2.44
N ALA A 265 -0.16 16.37 2.82
CA ALA A 265 -1.14 17.36 2.36
C ALA A 265 -1.05 17.66 0.86
N GLU A 266 0.17 17.74 0.31
CA GLU A 266 0.39 17.98 -1.13
C GLU A 266 0.02 16.74 -1.95
N LEU A 267 0.30 15.54 -1.43
CA LEU A 267 -0.08 14.27 -2.08
C LEU A 267 -1.61 14.10 -2.12
N HIS A 268 -2.28 14.35 -1.00
CA HIS A 268 -3.74 14.31 -0.92
C HIS A 268 -4.37 15.31 -1.89
N ALA A 269 -3.95 16.57 -1.86
CA ALA A 269 -4.43 17.60 -2.78
C ALA A 269 -4.18 17.24 -4.26
N SER A 270 -3.03 16.61 -4.54
CA SER A 270 -2.68 16.19 -5.89
C SER A 270 -3.63 15.12 -6.42
N MET A 271 -3.97 14.11 -5.63
CA MET A 271 -4.90 13.08 -6.10
C MET A 271 -6.27 13.65 -6.42
N GLU A 272 -6.87 14.43 -5.52
CA GLU A 272 -8.21 14.97 -5.73
C GLU A 272 -8.28 15.86 -6.99
N THR A 273 -7.19 16.56 -7.31
CA THR A 273 -7.13 17.44 -8.48
C THR A 273 -6.74 16.70 -9.77
N GLN A 274 -5.86 15.71 -9.69
CA GLN A 274 -5.15 15.17 -10.86
C GLN A 274 -5.62 13.83 -11.34
N PHE A 275 -6.16 13.00 -10.45
CA PHE A 275 -6.67 11.73 -10.86
C PHE A 275 -7.89 11.99 -11.75
N SER A 276 -7.68 11.86 -13.06
CA SER A 276 -8.64 12.34 -14.08
C SER A 276 -10.00 11.68 -13.98
N GLN A 277 -10.04 10.52 -13.32
CA GLN A 277 -11.22 9.71 -13.13
C GLN A 277 -11.67 9.66 -11.66
N TRP A 278 -11.11 10.51 -10.79
CA TRP A 278 -11.48 10.59 -9.39
C TRP A 278 -12.97 10.89 -9.24
N GLN A 279 -13.59 10.16 -8.32
CA GLN A 279 -14.94 10.33 -7.85
C GLN A 279 -14.96 9.80 -6.41
N ASP A 280 -15.76 10.43 -5.55
CA ASP A 280 -16.01 9.91 -4.20
C ASP A 280 -17.04 8.76 -4.26
N GLU A 281 -16.72 7.68 -4.99
CA GLU A 281 -17.57 6.49 -5.13
C GLU A 281 -16.75 5.19 -5.32
N PRO A 282 -17.33 4.00 -5.06
CA PRO A 282 -16.65 2.73 -5.34
C PRO A 282 -16.44 2.49 -6.85
N GLN A 283 -15.20 2.50 -7.31
CA GLN A 283 -14.85 2.35 -8.72
C GLN A 283 -13.58 1.53 -8.96
N TRP A 284 -13.51 0.81 -10.08
CA TRP A 284 -12.32 0.06 -10.49
C TRP A 284 -11.31 0.96 -11.17
N LYS A 285 -10.82 1.97 -10.43
CA LYS A 285 -9.86 2.95 -10.92
C LYS A 285 -8.88 3.29 -9.82
N VAL A 286 -7.61 3.47 -10.16
CA VAL A 286 -6.55 3.77 -9.21
C VAL A 286 -5.51 4.70 -9.82
N TYR A 287 -4.98 5.58 -9.00
CA TYR A 287 -3.96 6.57 -9.34
C TYR A 287 -2.64 6.31 -8.59
N LEU A 288 -1.52 6.42 -9.30
CA LEU A 288 -0.18 6.39 -8.71
C LEU A 288 0.63 7.63 -9.11
N LEU A 289 1.24 8.29 -8.12
CA LEU A 289 2.21 9.36 -8.36
C LEU A 289 3.64 8.88 -8.09
N ALA A 290 4.49 8.91 -9.12
CA ALA A 290 5.93 8.70 -8.97
C ALA A 290 6.63 10.04 -8.70
N ALA A 291 7.11 10.22 -7.45
CA ALA A 291 7.70 11.45 -6.95
C ALA A 291 9.17 11.26 -6.55
N ASN A 292 9.87 12.36 -6.23
CA ASN A 292 11.26 12.33 -5.77
C ASN A 292 11.37 11.84 -4.32
N LEU A 293 11.00 12.70 -3.37
CA LEU A 293 11.16 12.45 -1.93
C LEU A 293 9.89 12.84 -1.17
N HIS A 294 9.71 12.28 0.02
CA HIS A 294 8.73 12.74 1.01
C HIS A 294 9.39 13.63 2.08
N ASP A 295 8.62 14.45 2.80
CA ASP A 295 9.10 15.29 3.91
C ASP A 295 9.72 14.49 5.08
N ILE A 296 9.43 13.18 5.13
CA ILE A 296 10.04 12.22 6.07
C ILE A 296 11.49 11.89 5.68
N GLY A 297 11.89 12.20 4.46
CA GLY A 297 13.21 11.93 3.90
C GLY A 297 13.30 10.52 3.33
N THR A 298 14.53 10.02 3.22
CA THR A 298 14.86 8.78 2.48
C THR A 298 14.41 7.50 3.17
N GLY A 299 13.73 7.61 4.31
CA GLY A 299 13.18 6.47 5.05
C GLY A 299 11.81 6.02 4.56
N LEU A 300 11.20 6.68 3.58
CA LEU A 300 9.88 6.33 3.04
C LEU A 300 9.99 5.92 1.57
N ARG A 301 9.57 4.70 1.23
CA ARG A 301 9.59 4.20 -0.16
C ARG A 301 8.30 4.49 -0.90
N GLY A 302 7.16 4.40 -0.22
CA GLY A 302 5.83 4.62 -0.77
C GLY A 302 4.79 4.84 0.32
N ILE A 303 3.58 5.21 -0.11
CA ILE A 303 2.49 5.66 0.77
C ILE A 303 1.14 5.52 0.05
N MET A 304 0.14 4.93 0.71
CA MET A 304 -1.27 5.11 0.36
C MET A 304 -1.82 6.27 1.19
N PHE A 305 -2.06 7.40 0.53
CA PHE A 305 -2.26 8.69 1.20
C PHE A 305 -3.72 9.15 1.26
N ASP A 306 -4.66 8.40 0.67
CA ASP A 306 -6.07 8.78 0.58
C ASP A 306 -6.97 7.88 1.43
N GLN A 307 -6.96 8.07 2.75
CA GLN A 307 -7.70 7.20 3.69
C GLN A 307 -8.93 7.86 4.34
N HIS A 308 -9.47 8.90 3.70
CA HIS A 308 -10.67 9.62 4.12
C HIS A 308 -11.68 9.68 2.96
N GLY A 309 -12.98 9.61 3.25
CA GLY A 309 -14.02 9.45 2.23
C GLY A 309 -13.95 8.06 1.55
N ARG A 310 -14.26 7.99 0.25
CA ARG A 310 -14.09 6.78 -0.57
C ARG A 310 -12.62 6.61 -0.94
N GLN A 311 -11.87 6.14 0.03
CA GLN A 311 -10.44 5.88 0.03
C GLN A 311 -9.93 4.75 -0.90
N ARG A 312 -8.60 4.50 -0.87
CA ARG A 312 -7.88 3.44 -1.60
C ARG A 312 -7.76 3.68 -3.10
N GLN A 313 -7.93 4.91 -3.52
CA GLN A 313 -7.87 5.35 -4.91
C GLN A 313 -6.49 5.92 -5.30
N GLY A 314 -5.61 6.23 -4.33
CA GLY A 314 -4.35 6.91 -4.58
C GLY A 314 -3.17 6.39 -3.77
N CYS A 315 -2.03 6.20 -4.44
CA CYS A 315 -0.76 5.93 -3.78
C CYS A 315 0.40 6.70 -4.43
N ALA A 316 1.52 6.81 -3.73
CA ALA A 316 2.73 7.45 -4.24
C ALA A 316 3.98 6.62 -3.91
N VAL A 317 5.02 6.78 -4.73
CA VAL A 317 6.32 6.10 -4.61
C VAL A 317 7.46 7.10 -4.80
N PHE A 318 8.57 6.92 -4.08
CA PHE A 318 9.64 7.93 -3.95
C PHE A 318 10.97 7.45 -4.54
N HIS A 319 11.35 8.02 -5.69
CA HIS A 319 12.50 7.62 -6.50
C HIS A 319 13.85 8.06 -5.96
N ASP A 320 13.91 9.01 -5.04
CA ASP A 320 15.16 9.33 -4.34
C ASP A 320 15.60 8.16 -3.42
N VAL A 321 14.68 7.23 -3.11
CA VAL A 321 14.94 6.03 -2.28
C VAL A 321 15.03 4.76 -3.13
N ILE A 322 14.14 4.59 -4.11
CA ILE A 322 14.02 3.34 -4.88
C ILE A 322 14.62 3.43 -6.29
N GLY A 323 14.89 4.65 -6.78
CA GLY A 323 15.28 4.89 -8.15
C GLY A 323 16.66 4.35 -8.54
N GLY A 324 16.97 4.46 -9.83
CA GLY A 324 18.21 3.97 -10.43
C GLY A 324 18.00 2.76 -11.34
N SER A 325 19.06 2.39 -12.06
CA SER A 325 19.05 1.34 -13.09
C SER A 325 19.77 0.06 -12.68
N SER A 326 20.31 -0.01 -11.46
CA SER A 326 20.92 -1.24 -10.95
C SER A 326 19.86 -2.34 -10.76
N PRO A 327 20.22 -3.63 -10.83
CA PRO A 327 19.29 -4.72 -10.52
C PRO A 327 18.62 -4.57 -9.15
N ASP A 328 19.35 -4.11 -8.12
CA ASP A 328 18.79 -3.86 -6.79
C ASP A 328 17.76 -2.72 -6.79
N SER A 329 18.06 -1.61 -7.47
CA SER A 329 17.13 -0.48 -7.64
C SER A 329 15.86 -0.89 -8.39
N LEU A 330 16.00 -1.62 -9.49
CA LEU A 330 14.85 -2.08 -10.29
C LEU A 330 14.00 -3.12 -9.52
N ARG A 331 14.63 -3.99 -8.73
CA ARG A 331 13.95 -4.91 -7.82
C ARG A 331 13.16 -4.16 -6.75
N ALA A 332 13.76 -3.12 -6.16
CA ALA A 332 13.11 -2.27 -5.18
C ALA A 332 11.92 -1.50 -5.79
N GLN A 333 12.08 -0.93 -6.99
CA GLN A 333 11.00 -0.26 -7.72
C GLN A 333 9.83 -1.20 -7.98
N LEU A 334 10.07 -2.37 -8.59
CA LEU A 334 9.01 -3.34 -8.84
C LEU A 334 8.24 -3.68 -7.56
N ARG A 335 8.95 -4.01 -6.47
CA ARG A 335 8.32 -4.34 -5.20
C ARG A 335 7.48 -3.18 -4.68
N THR A 336 8.04 -1.98 -4.58
CA THR A 336 7.36 -0.82 -3.99
C THR A 336 6.12 -0.45 -4.79
N TYR A 337 6.18 -0.38 -6.12
CA TYR A 337 5.01 -0.08 -6.94
C TYR A 337 3.87 -1.10 -6.75
N VAL A 338 4.21 -2.40 -6.77
CA VAL A 338 3.19 -3.46 -6.61
C VAL A 338 2.64 -3.48 -5.18
N HIS A 339 3.47 -3.19 -4.18
CA HIS A 339 3.09 -3.12 -2.77
C HIS A 339 2.11 -1.98 -2.49
N GLU A 340 2.43 -0.76 -2.93
CA GLU A 340 1.55 0.40 -2.72
C GLU A 340 0.20 0.22 -3.43
N LEU A 341 0.21 -0.27 -4.67
CA LEU A 341 -1.04 -0.61 -5.36
C LEU A 341 -1.79 -1.74 -4.65
N GLY A 342 -1.09 -2.69 -4.03
CA GLY A 342 -1.68 -3.73 -3.21
C GLY A 342 -2.53 -3.17 -2.06
N HIS A 343 -2.08 -2.10 -1.41
CA HIS A 343 -2.90 -1.40 -0.39
C HIS A 343 -4.19 -0.82 -0.98
N CYS A 344 -4.15 -0.28 -2.20
CA CYS A 344 -5.35 0.19 -2.90
C CYS A 344 -6.39 -0.95 -3.11
N PHE A 345 -5.93 -2.18 -3.31
CA PHE A 345 -6.79 -3.38 -3.35
C PHE A 345 -7.23 -3.89 -1.97
N ASN A 346 -7.05 -3.08 -0.91
CA ASN A 346 -7.35 -3.40 0.47
C ASN A 346 -6.51 -4.56 1.03
N LEU A 347 -5.26 -4.70 0.59
CA LEU A 347 -4.34 -5.66 1.17
C LEU A 347 -3.56 -5.00 2.32
N LEU A 348 -3.76 -5.49 3.54
CA LEU A 348 -2.89 -5.19 4.68
C LEU A 348 -1.54 -5.91 4.56
N HIS A 349 -0.52 -5.41 5.26
CA HIS A 349 0.73 -6.15 5.36
C HIS A 349 0.54 -7.55 5.93
N SER A 350 1.33 -8.51 5.44
CA SER A 350 1.22 -9.92 5.86
C SER A 350 1.49 -10.10 7.36
N TRP A 351 2.37 -9.29 7.95
CA TRP A 351 2.71 -9.31 9.38
C TRP A 351 1.72 -8.54 10.27
N GLN A 352 0.71 -7.86 9.71
CA GLN A 352 -0.29 -7.06 10.46
C GLN A 352 -1.75 -7.41 10.10
N LYS A 353 -2.03 -8.62 9.62
CA LYS A 353 -3.39 -9.09 9.33
C LYS A 353 -4.33 -9.08 10.55
N SER A 354 -3.79 -9.04 11.76
CA SER A 354 -4.56 -8.86 13.00
C SER A 354 -5.24 -7.50 13.10
N LEU A 355 -4.87 -6.53 12.25
CA LEU A 355 -5.53 -5.23 12.12
C LEU A 355 -6.80 -5.29 11.26
N ALA A 356 -7.00 -6.36 10.50
CA ALA A 356 -8.18 -6.49 9.65
C ALA A 356 -9.48 -6.52 10.48
N ASN A 357 -10.60 -6.22 9.84
CA ASN A 357 -11.93 -6.41 10.39
C ASN A 357 -12.75 -7.34 9.48
N PRO A 358 -13.00 -8.60 9.87
CA PRO A 358 -12.55 -9.25 11.10
C PRO A 358 -11.02 -9.49 11.11
N PRO A 359 -10.38 -9.62 12.28
CA PRO A 359 -8.94 -9.85 12.36
C PRO A 359 -8.55 -11.25 11.87
N ALA A 360 -7.37 -11.37 11.26
CA ALA A 360 -6.76 -12.65 10.88
C ALA A 360 -5.35 -12.82 11.45
N PRO A 361 -4.81 -14.05 11.52
CA PRO A 361 -3.44 -14.28 11.99
C PRO A 361 -2.38 -13.56 11.15
N ASN A 362 -1.40 -12.98 11.84
CA ASN A 362 -0.20 -12.41 11.20
C ASN A 362 0.65 -13.53 10.60
N ARG A 363 1.21 -13.26 9.42
CA ARG A 363 2.04 -14.18 8.63
C ARG A 363 3.37 -13.51 8.28
N PRO A 364 4.26 -13.28 9.26
CA PRO A 364 5.56 -12.66 9.02
C PRO A 364 6.44 -13.46 8.06
N ASP A 365 6.20 -14.77 7.92
CA ASP A 365 6.86 -15.68 6.98
C ASP A 365 6.22 -15.72 5.57
N ALA A 366 5.27 -14.83 5.27
CA ALA A 366 4.67 -14.77 3.95
C ALA A 366 5.68 -14.27 2.90
N LEU A 367 5.85 -15.04 1.83
CA LEU A 367 6.60 -14.62 0.63
C LEU A 367 5.66 -13.86 -0.31
N SER A 368 5.33 -12.64 0.08
CA SER A 368 4.40 -11.76 -0.63
C SER A 368 4.98 -10.36 -0.85
N TRP A 369 4.52 -9.68 -1.92
CA TRP A 369 4.67 -8.23 -2.09
C TRP A 369 4.29 -7.45 -0.83
N MET A 370 3.26 -7.88 -0.10
CA MET A 370 2.68 -7.18 1.04
C MET A 370 3.45 -7.41 2.35
N ASN A 371 4.53 -8.20 2.33
CA ASN A 371 5.34 -8.37 3.52
C ASN A 371 6.45 -7.32 3.60
N TYR A 372 6.77 -6.87 4.81
CA TYR A 372 7.98 -6.11 5.06
C TYR A 372 9.14 -7.10 5.14
N ILE A 373 10.10 -6.93 4.23
CA ILE A 373 11.20 -7.88 4.02
C ILE A 373 12.07 -8.05 5.26
N GLN A 374 12.14 -7.01 6.10
CA GLN A 374 12.83 -7.03 7.39
C GLN A 374 12.11 -7.86 8.46
N PHE A 375 10.80 -8.10 8.32
CA PHE A 375 10.00 -8.92 9.24
C PHE A 375 9.91 -10.39 8.84
N TYR A 376 10.43 -10.73 7.66
CA TYR A 376 10.55 -12.12 7.26
C TYR A 376 11.53 -12.87 8.18
N PRO A 377 11.23 -14.10 8.63
CA PRO A 377 12.18 -14.90 9.40
C PRO A 377 13.51 -15.09 8.65
N GLY A 378 14.61 -14.64 9.26
CA GLY A 378 15.93 -14.60 8.61
C GLY A 378 16.24 -13.31 7.86
N GLY A 379 15.35 -12.32 7.91
CA GLY A 379 15.49 -10.97 7.37
C GLY A 379 15.45 -10.90 5.84
N ALA A 380 15.77 -9.72 5.32
CA ALA A 380 15.70 -9.42 3.89
C ALA A 380 16.51 -10.39 2.99
N PRO A 381 17.72 -10.85 3.34
CA PRO A 381 18.43 -11.84 2.53
C PRO A 381 17.66 -13.16 2.39
N ALA A 382 17.05 -13.64 3.47
CA ALA A 382 16.24 -14.86 3.45
C ALA A 382 14.94 -14.66 2.67
N TYR A 383 14.29 -13.50 2.82
CA TYR A 383 13.12 -13.15 2.02
C TYR A 383 13.46 -13.17 0.53
N TRP A 384 14.49 -12.43 0.11
CA TRP A 384 14.83 -12.30 -1.31
C TRP A 384 15.25 -13.63 -1.92
N ALA A 385 16.02 -14.46 -1.20
CA ALA A 385 16.42 -15.78 -1.68
C ALA A 385 15.23 -16.70 -1.99
N ASN A 386 14.09 -16.50 -1.33
CA ASN A 386 12.87 -17.29 -1.51
C ASN A 386 11.75 -16.53 -2.24
N PHE A 387 11.97 -15.24 -2.51
CA PHE A 387 11.17 -14.27 -3.25
C PHE A 387 10.56 -14.73 -4.58
N PRO A 388 9.30 -15.23 -4.77
CA PRO A 388 8.86 -15.68 -6.10
C PRO A 388 8.33 -14.53 -6.99
N PHE A 389 8.31 -13.29 -6.47
CA PHE A 389 7.71 -12.12 -7.11
C PHE A 389 6.21 -12.34 -7.42
N GLN A 390 5.43 -12.64 -6.39
CA GLN A 390 3.98 -12.88 -6.49
C GLN A 390 3.26 -12.54 -5.17
N PHE A 391 1.94 -12.30 -5.24
CA PHE A 391 1.09 -12.31 -4.05
C PHE A 391 1.00 -13.73 -3.50
N ASP A 392 0.83 -13.86 -2.19
CA ASP A 392 0.60 -15.17 -1.58
C ASP A 392 -0.81 -15.70 -1.88
N ASP A 393 -1.08 -16.96 -1.52
CA ASP A 393 -2.35 -17.61 -1.86
C ASP A 393 -3.58 -16.90 -1.30
N ILE A 394 -3.51 -16.37 -0.06
CA ILE A 394 -4.65 -15.72 0.58
C ILE A 394 -4.93 -14.36 -0.07
N GLU A 395 -3.88 -13.60 -0.35
CA GLU A 395 -4.00 -12.33 -1.07
C GLU A 395 -4.46 -12.53 -2.51
N LEU A 396 -4.06 -13.63 -3.16
CA LEU A 396 -4.54 -14.01 -4.47
C LEU A 396 -6.05 -14.29 -4.45
N VAL A 397 -6.52 -15.01 -3.43
CA VAL A 397 -7.96 -15.23 -3.21
C VAL A 397 -8.68 -13.90 -2.96
N HIS A 398 -8.09 -12.95 -2.20
CA HIS A 398 -8.69 -11.62 -1.98
C HIS A 398 -8.88 -10.88 -3.30
N LEU A 399 -7.78 -10.76 -4.06
CA LEU A 399 -7.76 -10.07 -5.34
C LEU A 399 -8.75 -10.67 -6.33
N ARG A 400 -8.92 -12.00 -6.37
CA ARG A 400 -9.77 -12.68 -7.36
C ARG A 400 -11.21 -12.88 -6.91
N HIS A 401 -11.42 -13.15 -5.63
CA HIS A 401 -12.69 -13.67 -5.09
C HIS A 401 -13.22 -12.91 -3.87
N GLY A 402 -12.52 -11.90 -3.34
CA GLY A 402 -13.09 -11.04 -2.29
C GLY A 402 -14.42 -10.42 -2.73
N ALA A 403 -15.33 -10.15 -1.79
CA ALA A 403 -16.58 -9.48 -2.14
C ALA A 403 -16.28 -8.13 -2.80
N ARG A 404 -17.15 -7.65 -3.72
CA ARG A 404 -16.88 -6.43 -4.50
C ARG A 404 -16.32 -5.29 -3.65
N ASN A 405 -17.02 -4.95 -2.56
CA ASN A 405 -16.68 -3.79 -1.74
C ASN A 405 -15.39 -3.99 -0.93
N ASP A 406 -15.00 -5.23 -0.63
CA ASP A 406 -13.75 -5.50 0.09
C ASP A 406 -12.51 -5.28 -0.78
N VAL A 407 -12.68 -5.26 -2.11
CA VAL A 407 -11.56 -5.20 -3.06
C VAL A 407 -11.56 -3.90 -3.87
N ILE A 408 -12.73 -3.45 -4.34
CA ILE A 408 -12.85 -2.25 -5.20
C ILE A 408 -12.35 -0.99 -4.49
N MET A 409 -11.58 -0.15 -5.18
CA MET A 409 -11.19 1.17 -4.67
C MET A 409 -12.45 2.01 -4.40
N GLY A 410 -12.43 2.81 -3.33
CA GLY A 410 -13.61 3.50 -2.82
C GLY A 410 -14.68 2.57 -2.20
N GLY A 411 -14.45 1.27 -2.09
CA GLY A 411 -15.40 0.31 -1.52
C GLY A 411 -15.55 0.43 0.00
N ASN A 412 -15.33 -0.68 0.70
CA ASN A 412 -15.24 -0.70 2.15
C ASN A 412 -13.99 0.07 2.61
N ALA A 413 -14.09 0.53 3.86
CA ALA A 413 -13.01 0.95 4.73
C ALA A 413 -11.76 0.07 4.60
N PHE A 414 -10.58 0.64 4.86
CA PHE A 414 -9.33 -0.08 4.70
C PHE A 414 -9.26 -1.03 5.88
N ALA A 415 -8.63 -2.18 5.73
CA ALA A 415 -8.68 -3.27 6.71
C ALA A 415 -10.06 -3.96 6.86
N ALA A 416 -11.19 -3.31 6.55
CA ALA A 416 -12.52 -3.92 6.57
C ALA A 416 -12.69 -4.89 5.39
N GLY A 417 -12.92 -6.17 5.69
CA GLY A 417 -12.94 -7.24 4.69
C GLY A 417 -11.57 -7.56 4.08
N ALA A 418 -10.47 -6.98 4.61
CA ALA A 418 -9.10 -7.17 4.12
C ALA A 418 -8.45 -8.50 4.55
N ALA A 419 -9.15 -9.26 5.40
CA ALA A 419 -8.77 -10.59 5.82
C ALA A 419 -9.77 -11.61 5.28
N LEU A 420 -9.28 -12.50 4.43
CA LEU A 420 -9.95 -13.79 4.23
C LEU A 420 -9.74 -14.63 5.49
N LEU A 421 -10.87 -15.03 6.08
CA LEU A 421 -10.90 -15.89 7.27
C LEU A 421 -10.40 -17.30 6.91
N GLU A 422 -9.16 -17.61 7.26
CA GLU A 422 -8.73 -18.97 7.58
C GLU A 422 -8.83 -19.12 9.11
N PRO A 423 -9.67 -20.03 9.64
CA PRO A 423 -9.90 -20.12 11.09
C PRO A 423 -8.68 -20.73 11.78
N GLN A 424 -7.84 -19.88 12.38
CA GLN A 424 -6.91 -20.26 13.45
C GLN A 424 -6.67 -19.09 14.41
N ALA A 425 -6.49 -19.45 15.68
CA ALA A 425 -6.58 -18.57 16.83
C ALA A 425 -5.56 -17.43 16.85
N LEU A 426 -6.01 -16.24 17.25
CA LEU A 426 -5.15 -15.18 17.76
C LEU A 426 -4.33 -15.74 18.93
N ALA A 427 -3.00 -15.77 18.79
CA ALA A 427 -2.14 -16.16 19.88
C ALA A 427 -2.17 -15.05 20.95
N GLU A 428 -2.58 -15.40 22.17
CA GLU A 428 -2.33 -14.55 23.34
C GLU A 428 -0.83 -14.50 23.62
N VAL A 429 -0.28 -13.29 23.73
CA VAL A 429 1.11 -13.08 24.17
C VAL A 429 1.15 -13.26 25.69
N VAL A 430 1.75 -14.35 26.16
CA VAL A 430 1.77 -14.73 27.58
C VAL A 430 3.03 -14.23 28.32
N ASP A 431 4.11 -13.84 27.61
CA ASP A 431 5.37 -13.38 28.21
C ASP A 431 6.14 -12.43 27.27
N ASP A 432 6.59 -11.26 27.74
CA ASP A 432 7.42 -10.28 26.99
C ASP A 432 8.86 -10.29 27.52
N ARG A 433 9.79 -10.81 26.71
CA ARG A 433 11.24 -10.88 27.00
C ARG A 433 12.08 -10.01 26.07
N SER A 434 11.47 -9.02 25.42
CA SER A 434 12.13 -8.16 24.43
C SER A 434 13.31 -7.36 25.00
N GLY A 435 13.29 -7.04 26.31
CA GLY A 435 14.21 -6.08 26.92
C GLY A 435 13.88 -4.63 26.54
N LEU A 436 12.62 -4.39 26.14
CA LEU A 436 12.07 -3.09 25.78
C LEU A 436 10.90 -2.74 26.71
N GLN A 437 10.57 -1.46 26.76
CA GLN A 437 9.40 -0.95 27.47
C GLN A 437 8.74 0.13 26.63
N LEU A 438 7.49 -0.11 26.24
CA LEU A 438 6.61 0.87 25.64
C LEU A 438 5.84 1.62 26.75
N ARG A 439 5.82 2.95 26.69
CA ARG A 439 5.09 3.78 27.65
C ARG A 439 4.32 4.86 26.93
N LEU A 440 3.06 5.02 27.34
CA LEU A 440 2.17 6.06 26.86
C LEU A 440 2.02 7.16 27.92
N GLU A 441 2.04 8.41 27.46
CA GLU A 441 1.71 9.58 28.27
C GLU A 441 0.79 10.54 27.51
N SER A 442 -0.14 11.15 28.22
CA SER A 442 -1.08 12.14 27.68
C SER A 442 -1.63 13.00 28.82
N ARG A 443 -2.27 14.11 28.48
CA ARG A 443 -2.96 14.94 29.48
C ARG A 443 -4.15 14.17 30.03
N LYS A 444 -4.47 14.40 31.31
CA LYS A 444 -5.61 13.73 31.96
C LYS A 444 -6.97 14.26 31.52
N THR A 445 -7.01 15.46 30.94
CA THR A 445 -8.26 16.12 30.62
C THR A 445 -8.14 17.00 29.38
N TYR A 446 -9.14 16.85 28.51
CA TYR A 446 -9.31 17.57 27.25
C TYR A 446 -10.66 18.31 27.27
N ALA A 447 -10.74 19.47 26.62
CA ALA A 447 -12.01 20.11 26.31
C ALA A 447 -12.72 19.37 25.15
N PHE A 448 -14.03 19.55 25.01
CA PHE A 448 -14.75 19.05 23.84
C PHE A 448 -14.19 19.69 22.57
N GLY A 449 -13.95 18.90 21.52
CA GLY A 449 -13.29 19.35 20.28
C GLY A 449 -11.79 19.61 20.41
N GLU A 450 -11.16 19.40 21.57
CA GLU A 450 -9.71 19.58 21.71
C GLU A 450 -8.94 18.42 21.05
N PRO A 451 -7.97 18.69 20.16
CA PRO A 451 -7.13 17.64 19.58
C PRO A 451 -6.43 16.78 20.63
N VAL A 452 -6.66 15.47 20.57
CA VAL A 452 -6.03 14.50 21.49
C VAL A 452 -4.71 14.01 20.91
N VAL A 453 -3.64 14.17 21.69
CA VAL A 453 -2.26 13.82 21.34
C VAL A 453 -1.69 12.88 22.39
N LEU A 454 -0.92 11.90 21.91
CA LEU A 454 -0.29 10.84 22.68
C LEU A 454 1.23 10.95 22.56
N GLU A 455 1.94 11.06 23.70
CA GLU A 455 3.38 10.86 23.73
C GLU A 455 3.66 9.35 23.83
N ILE A 456 4.38 8.83 22.86
CA ILE A 456 4.79 7.42 22.76
C ILE A 456 6.27 7.35 23.05
N LYS A 457 6.65 6.56 24.05
CA LYS A 457 8.04 6.37 24.43
C LYS A 457 8.40 4.89 24.37
N LEU A 458 9.44 4.56 23.62
CA LEU A 458 10.06 3.23 23.61
C LEU A 458 11.43 3.32 24.28
N ALA A 459 11.64 2.58 25.36
CA ALA A 459 12.90 2.54 26.10
C ALA A 459 13.48 1.13 26.13
N THR A 460 14.80 1.01 26.25
CA THR A 460 15.42 -0.26 26.61
C THR A 460 15.43 -0.47 28.12
N THR A 461 15.17 -1.69 28.56
CA THR A 461 15.34 -2.15 29.94
C THR A 461 16.60 -3.00 30.10
N ASP A 462 17.31 -3.25 29.01
CA ASP A 462 18.55 -4.00 28.95
C ASP A 462 19.75 -3.03 28.96
N LEU A 463 20.85 -3.45 29.57
CA LEU A 463 22.13 -2.73 29.51
C LEU A 463 22.86 -2.96 28.19
N ARG A 464 22.45 -3.99 27.42
CA ARG A 464 22.94 -4.26 26.08
C ARG A 464 22.19 -3.39 25.07
N ALA A 465 22.94 -2.89 24.09
CA ALA A 465 22.38 -2.18 22.95
C ALA A 465 21.27 -3.00 22.26
N LYS A 466 20.12 -2.38 22.01
CA LYS A 466 18.96 -3.00 21.35
C LYS A 466 18.64 -2.24 20.07
N GLN A 467 18.60 -2.93 18.94
CA GLN A 467 18.07 -2.33 17.70
C GLN A 467 16.55 -2.28 17.77
N VAL A 468 15.98 -1.15 17.36
CA VAL A 468 14.54 -0.88 17.30
C VAL A 468 14.23 -0.06 16.05
N HIS A 469 12.96 -0.07 15.61
CA HIS A 469 12.46 0.87 14.63
C HIS A 469 12.67 2.32 15.08
N SER A 470 13.15 3.19 14.18
CA SER A 470 13.39 4.60 14.50
C SER A 470 12.12 5.46 14.48
N HIS A 471 11.00 4.92 14.00
CA HIS A 471 9.73 5.63 13.88
C HIS A 471 8.67 4.97 14.78
N LEU A 472 8.09 5.73 15.70
CA LEU A 472 7.07 5.23 16.64
C LEU A 472 5.66 5.75 16.35
N HIS A 473 5.51 6.69 15.42
CA HIS A 473 4.19 7.22 15.07
C HIS A 473 3.35 6.08 14.46
N PRO A 474 2.07 5.92 14.83
CA PRO A 474 1.20 4.88 14.27
C PRO A 474 1.09 4.87 12.75
N LYS A 475 1.44 5.97 12.07
CA LYS A 475 1.49 6.06 10.60
C LYS A 475 2.52 5.09 10.01
N GLY A 476 3.57 4.73 10.75
CA GLY A 476 4.58 3.76 10.31
C GLY A 476 4.20 2.29 10.52
N GLY A 477 3.02 1.98 11.07
CA GLY A 477 2.56 0.61 11.31
C GLY A 477 3.22 -0.12 12.49
N PHE A 478 4.34 0.37 13.02
CA PHE A 478 5.08 -0.31 14.10
C PHE A 478 4.44 -0.18 15.49
N VAL A 479 3.54 0.79 15.68
CA VAL A 479 2.79 0.99 16.92
C VAL A 479 1.30 1.05 16.60
N GLN A 480 0.53 0.17 17.25
CA GLN A 480 -0.93 0.18 17.19
C GLN A 480 -1.50 0.74 18.49
N VAL A 481 -2.52 1.59 18.40
CA VAL A 481 -3.19 2.19 19.56
C VAL A 481 -4.64 1.71 19.62
N ALA A 482 -5.06 1.19 20.76
CA ALA A 482 -6.44 0.84 21.07
C ALA A 482 -7.06 1.90 21.98
N ILE A 483 -8.30 2.29 21.69
CA ILE A 483 -9.07 3.32 22.38
C ILE A 483 -10.39 2.70 22.86
N CYS A 484 -10.58 2.67 24.18
CA CYS A 484 -11.86 2.38 24.81
C CYS A 484 -12.64 3.69 24.96
N LYS A 485 -13.77 3.81 24.28
CA LYS A 485 -14.69 4.94 24.30
C LYS A 485 -15.55 4.94 25.59
N PRO A 486 -16.20 6.06 25.96
CA PRO A 486 -17.02 6.16 27.18
C PRO A 486 -18.19 5.17 27.25
N ASN A 487 -18.67 4.70 26.10
CA ASN A 487 -19.71 3.69 25.98
C ASN A 487 -19.20 2.24 26.17
N GLY A 488 -17.90 2.05 26.44
CA GLY A 488 -17.25 0.75 26.59
C GLY A 488 -16.82 0.08 25.28
N GLN A 489 -17.07 0.72 24.13
CA GLN A 489 -16.61 0.23 22.83
C GLN A 489 -15.09 0.40 22.73
N VAL A 490 -14.38 -0.68 22.41
CA VAL A 490 -12.95 -0.63 22.09
C VAL A 490 -12.79 -0.59 20.58
N VAL A 491 -12.04 0.38 20.09
CA VAL A 491 -11.69 0.55 18.68
C VAL A 491 -10.18 0.70 18.53
N ASN A 492 -9.64 0.36 17.37
CA ASN A 492 -8.26 0.67 17.04
C ASN A 492 -8.20 2.06 16.39
N TYR A 493 -7.18 2.84 16.76
CA TYR A 493 -6.84 4.05 16.05
C TYR A 493 -6.15 3.68 14.74
N GLU A 494 -6.75 4.12 13.64
CA GLU A 494 -6.23 3.92 12.29
C GLU A 494 -5.93 5.29 11.69
N PRO A 495 -4.66 5.62 11.40
CA PRO A 495 -4.31 6.94 10.89
C PRO A 495 -4.83 7.14 9.46
N VAL A 496 -5.14 8.38 9.07
CA VAL A 496 -5.58 8.70 7.69
C VAL A 496 -4.46 8.60 6.63
N VAL A 497 -3.25 8.23 7.03
CA VAL A 497 -2.07 8.10 6.18
C VAL A 497 -1.19 6.97 6.74
N GLU A 498 -0.80 6.01 5.89
CA GLU A 498 0.08 4.89 6.26
C GLU A 498 1.37 4.90 5.43
N TYR A 499 2.52 4.75 6.11
CA TYR A 499 3.85 4.90 5.55
C TYR A 499 4.53 3.54 5.29
N CYS A 500 5.00 3.31 4.06
CA CYS A 500 5.91 2.21 3.73
C CYS A 500 7.36 2.55 4.10
N ILE A 501 7.69 2.40 5.39
CA ILE A 501 8.99 2.75 5.96
C ILE A 501 10.07 1.72 5.58
N ASP A 502 11.25 2.23 5.22
CA ASP A 502 12.43 1.47 4.79
C ASP A 502 13.04 0.58 5.90
N GLU A 503 13.60 -0.56 5.48
CA GLU A 503 14.27 -1.54 6.36
C GLU A 503 15.49 -0.99 7.11
N SER A 504 16.15 0.04 6.59
CA SER A 504 17.32 0.70 7.19
C SER A 504 16.96 1.71 8.28
N MET A 505 15.66 2.02 8.47
CA MET A 505 15.17 2.95 9.49
C MET A 505 15.10 2.27 10.87
N VAL A 506 16.24 1.75 11.29
CA VAL A 506 16.49 1.20 12.62
C VAL A 506 17.45 2.11 13.37
N THR A 507 17.31 2.14 14.68
CA THR A 507 18.23 2.83 15.58
C THR A 507 18.57 1.93 16.74
N THR A 508 19.70 2.21 17.38
CA THR A 508 20.11 1.52 18.60
C THR A 508 19.62 2.30 19.81
N LEU A 509 19.01 1.59 20.76
CA LEU A 509 18.79 2.03 22.13
C LEU A 509 19.89 1.48 23.03
N ASP A 510 20.59 2.36 23.72
CA ASP A 510 21.72 2.05 24.60
C ASP A 510 21.84 3.07 25.74
N GLN A 511 22.98 3.12 26.44
CA GLN A 511 23.19 4.08 27.52
C GLN A 511 23.25 5.54 27.04
N GLU A 512 23.65 5.80 25.78
CA GLU A 512 23.71 7.15 25.21
C GLU A 512 22.34 7.61 24.71
N ARG A 513 21.55 6.67 24.17
CA ARG A 513 20.17 6.87 23.70
C ARG A 513 19.25 5.79 24.31
N PRO A 514 18.83 5.92 25.58
CA PRO A 514 18.08 4.86 26.26
C PRO A 514 16.60 4.82 25.87
N ALA A 515 16.11 5.84 25.15
CA ALA A 515 14.72 5.88 24.71
C ALA A 515 14.53 6.72 23.43
N LEU A 516 13.50 6.35 22.68
CA LEU A 516 12.86 7.15 21.64
C LEU A 516 11.56 7.75 22.16
N TYR A 517 11.20 8.89 21.59
CA TYR A 517 10.02 9.66 21.94
C TYR A 517 9.35 10.13 20.65
N GLU A 518 8.02 10.02 20.59
CA GLU A 518 7.22 10.50 19.48
C GLU A 518 5.92 11.12 19.99
N SER A 519 5.42 12.10 19.25
CA SER A 519 4.10 12.70 19.50
C SER A 519 3.14 12.33 18.38
N ALA A 520 2.04 11.68 18.73
CA ALA A 520 1.04 11.22 17.77
C ALA A 520 -0.31 11.88 18.05
N TYR A 521 -0.81 12.65 17.09
CA TYR A 521 -2.21 13.06 17.09
C TYR A 521 -3.08 11.83 16.79
N ILE A 522 -4.01 11.51 17.69
CA ILE A 522 -4.90 10.35 17.60
C ILE A 522 -6.38 10.76 17.61
N GLY A 523 -6.66 12.06 17.49
CA GLY A 523 -8.01 12.61 17.59
C GLY A 523 -8.92 12.22 16.43
N PHE A 524 -8.34 12.14 15.23
CA PHE A 524 -9.01 11.86 13.98
C PHE A 524 -8.22 10.81 13.19
N GLY A 525 -8.94 9.89 12.57
CA GLY A 525 -8.37 8.81 11.79
C GLY A 525 -9.41 8.28 10.79
N HIS A 526 -9.28 7.01 10.44
CA HIS A 526 -10.08 6.38 9.40
C HIS A 526 -11.60 6.47 9.65
N GLU A 527 -12.06 6.23 10.87
CA GLU A 527 -13.49 6.30 11.25
C GLU A 527 -13.93 7.70 11.70
N GLY A 528 -13.20 8.76 11.33
CA GLY A 528 -13.46 10.12 11.77
C GLY A 528 -12.92 10.40 13.18
N PHE A 529 -13.68 11.14 14.00
CA PHE A 529 -13.23 11.54 15.34
C PHE A 529 -13.40 10.44 16.39
N TYR A 530 -12.29 10.04 17.02
CA TYR A 530 -12.31 9.03 18.09
C TYR A 530 -12.78 9.59 19.44
N PHE A 531 -12.71 10.92 19.62
CA PHE A 531 -12.93 11.63 20.89
C PHE A 531 -14.12 12.60 20.85
N GLU A 532 -15.14 12.28 20.07
CA GLU A 532 -16.37 13.07 19.88
C GLU A 532 -17.43 12.88 21.00
N GLN A 533 -17.16 12.07 22.02
CA GLN A 533 -18.08 11.84 23.15
C GLN A 533 -17.46 12.37 24.44
N PRO A 534 -18.15 13.26 25.18
CA PRO A 534 -17.72 13.62 26.53
C PRO A 534 -17.74 12.40 27.44
N GLY A 535 -16.64 12.15 28.16
CA GLY A 535 -16.54 10.98 29.03
C GLY A 535 -15.11 10.55 29.31
N ALA A 536 -14.99 9.41 30.01
CA ALA A 536 -13.71 8.77 30.29
C ALA A 536 -13.33 7.83 29.14
N TYR A 537 -12.07 7.90 28.75
CA TYR A 537 -11.46 7.02 27.75
C TYR A 537 -10.28 6.28 28.37
N GLU A 538 -10.05 5.07 27.91
CA GLU A 538 -8.84 4.31 28.22
C GLU A 538 -8.07 4.01 26.93
N ILE A 539 -6.75 4.13 26.98
CA ILE A 539 -5.88 3.98 25.82
C ILE A 539 -4.74 3.04 26.17
N ARG A 540 -4.42 2.14 25.24
CA ARG A 540 -3.27 1.24 25.31
C ARG A 540 -2.64 1.09 23.93
N ALA A 541 -1.37 0.74 23.87
CA ALA A 541 -0.68 0.50 22.61
C ALA A 541 0.16 -0.77 22.65
N VAL A 542 0.45 -1.28 21.45
CA VAL A 542 1.37 -2.39 21.21
C VAL A 542 2.42 -1.93 20.21
N TYR A 543 3.68 -2.22 20.50
CA TYR A 543 4.80 -2.03 19.59
C TYR A 543 5.29 -3.38 19.07
N TYR A 544 5.46 -3.48 17.76
CA TYR A 544 5.99 -4.65 17.07
C TYR A 544 7.51 -4.51 16.95
N ALA A 545 8.27 -5.34 17.67
CA ALA A 545 9.73 -5.30 17.69
C ALA A 545 10.34 -6.07 16.50
N LEU A 546 11.59 -5.74 16.15
CA LEU A 546 12.33 -6.36 15.04
C LEU A 546 12.51 -7.88 15.18
N ASP A 547 12.53 -8.40 16.41
CA ASP A 547 12.66 -9.83 16.69
C ASP A 547 11.31 -10.57 16.73
N GLY A 548 10.23 -9.90 16.36
CA GLY A 548 8.85 -10.44 16.39
C GLY A 548 8.17 -10.33 17.76
N SER A 549 8.83 -9.80 18.78
CA SER A 549 8.21 -9.58 20.10
C SER A 549 7.14 -8.49 20.05
N LEU A 550 6.10 -8.64 20.87
CA LEU A 550 5.07 -7.62 21.08
C LEU A 550 5.28 -6.94 22.44
N VAL A 551 5.57 -5.63 22.40
CA VAL A 551 5.82 -4.82 23.59
C VAL A 551 4.58 -4.00 23.91
N ILE A 552 3.90 -4.34 25.01
CA ILE A 552 2.61 -3.74 25.37
C ILE A 552 2.83 -2.55 26.32
N SER A 553 2.13 -1.45 26.08
CA SER A 553 2.22 -0.26 26.92
C SER A 553 1.49 -0.40 28.27
N ASN A 554 1.80 0.52 29.19
CA ASN A 554 0.89 0.83 30.27
C ASN A 554 -0.45 1.36 29.71
N PRO A 555 -1.59 1.04 30.36
CA PRO A 555 -2.83 1.74 30.06
C PRO A 555 -2.75 3.18 30.57
N ILE A 556 -3.42 4.10 29.88
CA ILE A 556 -3.65 5.46 30.35
C ILE A 556 -5.14 5.78 30.27
N GLY A 557 -5.63 6.53 31.26
CA GLY A 557 -6.96 7.12 31.24
C GLY A 557 -6.90 8.62 30.97
N LEU A 558 -7.83 9.12 30.15
CA LEU A 558 -8.09 10.55 29.93
C LEU A 558 -9.58 10.84 29.97
N ARG A 559 -9.94 12.11 30.13
CA ARG A 559 -11.34 12.55 30.12
C ARG A 559 -11.57 13.69 29.13
N VAL A 560 -12.54 13.53 28.24
CA VAL A 560 -13.10 14.62 27.43
C VAL A 560 -14.23 15.26 28.23
N ARG A 561 -14.15 16.56 28.48
CA ARG A 561 -15.19 17.31 29.21
C ARG A 561 -16.27 17.78 28.26
N SER A 562 -17.51 17.89 28.76
CA SER A 562 -18.59 18.59 28.07
C SER A 562 -18.27 20.08 27.92
N PRO A 563 -18.79 20.75 26.88
CA PRO A 563 -18.74 22.21 26.76
C PRO A 563 -19.32 22.89 28.01
N LEU A 564 -18.69 23.97 28.48
CA LEU A 564 -19.16 24.74 29.65
C LEU A 564 -19.93 26.00 29.25
N SER A 565 -19.83 26.41 27.98
CA SER A 565 -20.44 27.63 27.45
C SER A 565 -20.86 27.42 25.99
N VAL A 566 -21.74 28.29 25.48
CA VAL A 566 -22.10 28.31 24.05
C VAL A 566 -20.86 28.51 23.17
N ALA A 567 -19.92 29.37 23.61
CA ALA A 567 -18.66 29.56 22.88
C ALA A 567 -17.80 28.30 22.85
N ASP A 568 -17.80 27.49 23.93
CA ASP A 568 -17.08 26.21 23.95
C ASP A 568 -17.70 25.20 22.97
N GLU A 569 -19.03 25.20 22.84
CA GLU A 569 -19.78 24.35 21.91
C GLU A 569 -19.55 24.78 20.46
N GLU A 570 -19.74 26.06 20.14
CA GLU A 570 -19.49 26.63 18.81
C GLU A 570 -18.03 26.39 18.38
N VAL A 571 -17.04 26.54 19.28
CA VAL A 571 -15.65 26.25 18.95
C VAL A 571 -15.42 24.75 18.74
N ALA A 572 -16.07 23.88 19.50
CA ALA A 572 -15.94 22.43 19.30
C ALA A 572 -16.49 22.00 17.94
N GLU A 573 -17.64 22.56 17.51
CA GLU A 573 -18.20 22.32 16.17
C GLU A 573 -17.23 22.74 15.06
N LEU A 574 -16.49 23.84 15.24
CA LEU A 574 -15.46 24.28 14.30
C LEU A 574 -14.22 23.37 14.25
N PHE A 575 -14.09 22.40 15.16
CA PHE A 575 -13.01 21.39 15.15
C PHE A 575 -13.46 20.00 14.73
N LEU A 576 -14.73 19.64 14.96
CA LEU A 576 -15.25 18.27 14.83
C LEU A 576 -15.84 17.94 13.44
N GLY A 577 -15.44 18.67 12.39
CA GLY A 577 -15.78 18.33 11.01
C GLY A 577 -14.66 17.55 10.32
N ASP A 578 -15.05 16.75 9.32
CA ASP A 578 -14.15 15.84 8.60
C ASP A 578 -12.97 16.57 7.94
N GLU A 579 -13.23 17.70 7.26
CA GLU A 579 -12.16 18.52 6.66
C GLU A 579 -11.18 19.05 7.72
N GLN A 580 -11.66 19.41 8.91
CA GLN A 580 -10.85 19.88 10.03
C GLN A 580 -10.01 18.76 10.64
N GLY A 581 -10.57 17.55 10.73
CA GLY A 581 -9.85 16.34 11.10
C GLY A 581 -8.71 16.00 10.15
N MET A 582 -8.94 16.14 8.85
CA MET A 582 -7.91 16.00 7.82
C MET A 582 -6.82 17.08 7.94
N LEU A 583 -7.21 18.35 8.13
CA LEU A 583 -6.27 19.44 8.36
C LEU A 583 -5.42 19.23 9.63
N LEU A 584 -6.01 18.72 10.72
CA LEU A 584 -5.27 18.36 11.94
C LEU A 584 -4.24 17.25 11.67
N SER A 585 -4.64 16.22 10.93
CA SER A 585 -3.82 15.03 10.65
C SER A 585 -2.63 15.31 9.72
N MET A 586 -2.76 16.30 8.83
CA MET A 586 -1.74 16.69 7.85
C MET A 586 -0.98 17.99 8.21
N LEU A 587 -1.26 18.55 9.40
CA LEU A 587 -0.69 19.82 9.87
C LEU A 587 -1.01 21.02 8.95
N GLY A 588 -2.23 21.03 8.40
CA GLY A 588 -2.78 22.03 7.46
C GLY A 588 -2.68 21.61 5.99
N SER A 589 -3.39 22.31 5.11
CA SER A 589 -3.40 22.09 3.65
C SER A 589 -3.96 23.31 2.91
N ASP A 590 -3.52 23.54 1.67
CA ASP A 590 -4.12 24.51 0.74
C ASP A 590 -5.09 23.85 -0.27
N SER A 591 -5.43 22.56 -0.11
CA SER A 591 -6.41 21.88 -1.01
C SER A 591 -7.74 22.63 -1.05
N GLU A 592 -8.28 22.86 -2.25
CA GLU A 592 -9.60 23.47 -2.45
C GLU A 592 -10.72 22.58 -1.87
N HIS A 593 -10.52 21.27 -1.85
CA HIS A 593 -11.43 20.28 -1.24
C HIS A 593 -11.46 20.36 0.29
N LEU A 594 -10.51 21.06 0.91
CA LEU A 594 -10.46 21.34 2.36
C LEU A 594 -10.75 22.81 2.68
N SER A 595 -11.40 23.53 1.75
CA SER A 595 -11.67 24.96 1.89
C SER A 595 -12.69 25.28 2.98
N SER A 596 -13.68 24.42 3.22
CA SER A 596 -14.67 24.60 4.30
C SER A 596 -14.00 24.46 5.67
N GLY A 597 -13.12 23.48 5.84
CA GLY A 597 -12.34 23.28 7.05
C GLY A 597 -11.38 24.43 7.31
N ASN A 598 -10.71 24.93 6.27
CA ASN A 598 -9.91 26.15 6.36
C ASN A 598 -10.76 27.37 6.76
N GLY A 599 -11.96 27.51 6.18
CA GLY A 599 -12.92 28.55 6.52
C GLY A 599 -13.41 28.47 7.97
N ALA A 600 -13.61 27.26 8.51
CA ALA A 600 -13.95 27.06 9.91
C ALA A 600 -12.82 27.53 10.85
N PHE A 601 -11.56 27.25 10.50
CA PHE A 601 -10.42 27.76 11.26
C PHE A 601 -10.23 29.27 11.09
N ASP A 602 -10.56 29.86 9.94
CA ASP A 602 -10.61 31.32 9.79
C ASP A 602 -11.66 31.93 10.70
N LEU A 603 -12.89 31.42 10.68
CA LEU A 603 -13.97 31.86 11.56
C LEU A 603 -13.59 31.72 13.04
N LEU A 604 -12.92 30.64 13.41
CA LEU A 604 -12.42 30.42 14.76
C LEU A 604 -11.42 31.51 15.17
N LEU A 605 -10.48 31.84 14.29
CA LEU A 605 -9.44 32.83 14.57
C LEU A 605 -9.97 34.26 14.52
N ASP A 606 -11.06 34.52 13.79
CA ASP A 606 -11.68 35.83 13.71
C ASP A 606 -12.61 36.10 14.91
N LYS A 607 -13.48 35.13 15.25
CA LYS A 607 -14.51 35.29 16.30
C LYS A 607 -14.04 34.84 17.68
N TYR A 608 -13.16 33.84 17.76
CA TYR A 608 -12.74 33.19 19.02
C TYR A 608 -11.22 33.15 19.19
N ASN A 609 -10.49 34.16 18.70
CA ASN A 609 -9.02 34.21 18.75
C ASN A 609 -8.42 33.96 20.15
N ASP A 610 -9.13 34.41 21.19
CA ASP A 610 -8.71 34.32 22.59
C ASP A 610 -9.19 33.03 23.28
N HIS A 611 -10.02 32.23 22.60
CA HIS A 611 -10.45 30.94 23.12
C HIS A 611 -9.23 30.00 23.21
N PRO A 612 -9.10 29.19 24.28
CA PRO A 612 -7.90 28.39 24.48
C PRO A 612 -7.60 27.36 23.36
N LEU A 613 -8.62 26.93 22.60
CA LEU A 613 -8.44 26.02 21.47
C LEU A 613 -7.95 26.71 20.19
N ALA A 614 -7.97 28.05 20.11
CA ALA A 614 -7.43 28.79 18.98
C ALA A 614 -5.93 28.54 18.74
N VAL A 615 -5.21 28.05 19.75
CA VAL A 615 -3.81 27.64 19.63
C VAL A 615 -3.61 26.55 18.56
N TYR A 616 -4.55 25.63 18.39
CA TYR A 616 -4.43 24.53 17.41
C TYR A 616 -4.65 25.05 15.98
N ALA A 617 -5.67 25.89 15.75
CA ALA A 617 -5.86 26.54 14.45
C ALA A 617 -4.63 27.41 14.08
N LYS A 618 -4.07 28.16 15.03
CA LYS A 618 -2.82 28.92 14.84
C LYS A 618 -1.65 28.01 14.49
N LEU A 619 -1.53 26.84 15.13
CA LEU A 619 -0.50 25.85 14.82
C LEU A 619 -0.59 25.37 13.37
N LEU A 620 -1.77 24.89 12.96
CA LEU A 620 -1.99 24.36 11.60
C LEU A 620 -1.77 25.42 10.53
N LYS A 621 -2.43 26.57 10.66
CA LYS A 621 -2.29 27.67 9.68
C LYS A 621 -0.87 28.21 9.64
N GLY A 622 -0.20 28.29 10.80
CA GLY A 622 1.17 28.76 10.91
C GLY A 622 2.20 27.82 10.27
N ILE A 623 2.06 26.51 10.50
CA ILE A 623 2.92 25.49 9.87
C ILE A 623 2.70 25.50 8.35
N ASN A 624 1.45 25.45 7.90
CA ASN A 624 1.14 25.40 6.47
C ASN A 624 1.61 26.67 5.74
N ALA A 625 1.36 27.86 6.30
CA ALA A 625 1.86 29.11 5.73
C ALA A 625 3.39 29.16 5.64
N GLY A 626 4.10 28.56 6.59
CA GLY A 626 5.56 28.58 6.67
C GLY A 626 6.28 27.56 5.79
N ARG A 627 5.56 26.66 5.12
CA ARG A 627 6.12 25.76 4.09
C ARG A 627 5.76 26.26 2.68
N GLU A 628 6.53 25.79 1.72
CA GLU A 628 6.06 25.73 0.33
C GLU A 628 4.85 24.79 0.27
N PHE A 629 3.96 25.04 -0.69
CA PHE A 629 2.84 24.13 -0.96
C PHE A 629 2.70 23.92 -2.46
N LYS A 630 2.82 22.66 -2.87
CA LYS A 630 2.67 22.19 -4.24
C LYS A 630 1.21 21.87 -4.52
N THR A 631 0.70 22.45 -5.60
CA THR A 631 -0.53 22.01 -6.24
C THR A 631 -0.22 21.70 -7.70
N ILE A 632 -0.90 20.72 -8.26
CA ILE A 632 -0.81 20.43 -9.69
C ILE A 632 -2.04 21.04 -10.34
N THR A 633 -1.85 21.90 -11.33
CA THR A 633 -2.97 22.52 -12.06
C THR A 633 -3.65 21.51 -12.99
N PRO A 634 -4.88 21.78 -13.49
CA PRO A 634 -5.53 20.92 -14.49
C PRO A 634 -4.68 20.67 -15.75
N ASP A 635 -3.76 21.58 -16.07
CA ASP A 635 -2.82 21.48 -17.21
C ASP A 635 -1.55 20.66 -16.88
N LYS A 636 -1.54 19.89 -15.77
CA LYS A 636 -0.39 19.07 -15.31
C LYS A 636 0.89 19.89 -15.04
N ILE A 637 0.72 21.15 -14.60
CA ILE A 637 1.83 22.02 -14.21
C ILE A 637 1.92 22.05 -12.69
N LEU A 638 3.12 21.82 -12.14
CA LEU A 638 3.37 22.01 -10.72
C LEU A 638 3.43 23.51 -10.39
N ALA A 639 2.39 24.00 -9.70
CA ALA A 639 2.36 25.32 -9.10
C ALA A 639 2.88 25.22 -7.67
N VAL A 640 3.86 26.06 -7.33
CA VAL A 640 4.46 26.10 -5.98
C VAL A 640 4.12 27.43 -5.32
N ARG A 641 3.26 27.39 -4.30
CA ARG A 641 3.05 28.53 -3.43
C ARG A 641 4.29 28.70 -2.54
N GLN A 642 4.97 29.83 -2.70
CA GLN A 642 6.07 30.22 -1.82
C GLN A 642 5.61 30.44 -0.36
N PRO A 643 6.47 30.23 0.65
CA PRO A 643 6.11 30.42 2.05
C PRO A 643 5.55 31.83 2.30
N LYS A 644 4.41 31.91 3.00
CA LYS A 644 3.81 33.15 3.49
C LYS A 644 4.39 33.46 4.87
N ALA A 645 5.65 33.89 4.91
CA ALA A 645 6.47 33.94 6.11
C ALA A 645 5.88 34.83 7.22
N GLU A 646 5.32 36.00 6.90
CA GLU A 646 4.68 36.91 7.86
C GLU A 646 3.43 36.29 8.48
N ALA A 647 2.61 35.59 7.69
CA ALA A 647 1.44 34.87 8.19
C ALA A 647 1.86 33.73 9.12
N SER A 648 2.91 32.99 8.75
CA SER A 648 3.50 31.95 9.60
C SER A 648 3.99 32.52 10.93
N VAL A 649 4.74 33.63 10.91
CA VAL A 649 5.21 34.35 12.10
C VAL A 649 4.04 34.77 12.98
N LYS A 650 2.99 35.39 12.40
CA LYS A 650 1.81 35.85 13.14
C LYS A 650 1.15 34.70 13.91
N CYS A 651 0.89 33.59 13.22
CA CYS A 651 0.22 32.44 13.81
C CYS A 651 1.11 31.71 14.83
N LEU A 652 2.35 31.35 14.47
CA LEU A 652 3.24 30.57 15.32
C LEU A 652 3.76 31.35 16.54
N SER A 653 3.92 32.68 16.45
CA SER A 653 4.18 33.50 17.65
C SER A 653 3.02 33.44 18.64
N GLY A 654 1.77 33.40 18.15
CA GLY A 654 0.60 33.16 19.00
C GLY A 654 0.68 31.82 19.74
N VAL A 655 1.14 30.76 19.06
CA VAL A 655 1.36 29.44 19.65
C VAL A 655 2.46 29.48 20.72
N VAL A 656 3.61 30.07 20.39
CA VAL A 656 4.77 30.15 21.29
C VAL A 656 4.54 31.11 22.47
N ASN A 657 3.62 32.06 22.36
CA ASN A 657 3.19 32.90 23.47
C ASN A 657 2.21 32.19 24.40
N ALA A 658 1.42 31.25 23.88
CA ALA A 658 0.61 30.33 24.68
C ALA A 658 1.44 29.18 25.29
N ALA A 659 2.76 29.13 25.05
CA ALA A 659 3.67 28.18 25.68
C ALA A 659 3.59 28.32 27.21
N GLY A 660 3.29 27.21 27.90
CA GLY A 660 3.10 27.19 29.35
C GLY A 660 1.65 27.00 29.80
N THR A 661 0.66 27.19 28.92
CA THR A 661 -0.73 26.76 29.18
C THR A 661 -0.88 25.24 29.32
N GLY A 662 0.13 24.48 28.87
CA GLY A 662 0.15 23.02 28.93
C GLY A 662 -0.79 22.35 27.94
N ARG A 663 -1.31 23.08 26.94
CA ARG A 663 -2.23 22.51 25.94
C ARG A 663 -1.53 21.67 24.89
N LEU A 664 -0.49 22.23 24.26
CA LEU A 664 0.41 21.48 23.38
C LEU A 664 1.42 20.68 24.20
N ASP A 665 1.68 19.44 23.78
CA ASP A 665 2.78 18.64 24.30
C ASP A 665 4.14 19.26 23.93
N ASN A 666 5.18 18.83 24.64
CA ASN A 666 6.50 19.42 24.50
C ASN A 666 7.12 19.17 23.12
N ILE A 667 6.82 18.04 22.47
CA ILE A 667 7.37 17.67 21.15
C ILE A 667 6.72 18.54 20.08
N THR A 668 5.40 18.71 20.11
CA THR A 668 4.66 19.60 19.20
C THR A 668 5.05 21.06 19.39
N LEU A 669 5.21 21.52 20.64
CA LEU A 669 5.67 22.87 20.91
C LEU A 669 7.11 23.10 20.42
N ASN A 670 7.99 22.11 20.58
CA ASN A 670 9.35 22.12 20.03
C ASN A 670 9.32 22.27 18.49
N LEU A 671 8.46 21.50 17.80
CA LEU A 671 8.23 21.65 16.36
C LEU A 671 7.78 23.08 16.00
N ALA A 672 6.78 23.62 16.70
CA ALA A 672 6.25 24.95 16.45
C ALA A 672 7.32 26.04 16.61
N MET A 673 8.14 25.98 17.67
CA MET A 673 9.25 26.91 17.90
C MET A 673 10.30 26.82 16.78
N ARG A 674 10.65 25.62 16.33
CA ARG A 674 11.60 25.43 15.20
C ARG A 674 11.06 25.98 13.90
N LYS A 675 9.77 25.78 13.62
CA LYS A 675 9.10 26.35 12.44
C LYS A 675 9.02 27.88 12.52
N LEU A 676 8.78 28.44 13.71
CA LEU A 676 8.80 29.88 13.93
C LEU A 676 10.18 30.49 13.69
N VAL A 677 11.26 29.82 14.12
CA VAL A 677 12.64 30.27 13.81
C VAL A 677 12.87 30.32 12.30
N ARG A 678 12.46 29.29 11.56
CA ARG A 678 12.58 29.28 10.10
C ARG A 678 11.75 30.40 9.45
N ALA A 679 10.55 30.66 9.95
CA ALA A 679 9.72 31.77 9.47
C ALA A 679 10.38 33.14 9.72
N TYR A 680 10.98 33.35 10.90
CA TYR A 680 11.74 34.57 11.19
C TYR A 680 12.98 34.75 10.31
N LYS A 681 13.67 33.65 9.96
CA LYS A 681 14.76 33.69 8.97
C LYS A 681 14.29 34.14 7.59
N LEU A 682 13.12 33.66 7.15
CA LEU A 682 12.56 34.02 5.83
C LEU A 682 12.16 35.51 5.75
N VAL A 683 11.69 36.12 6.85
CA VAL A 683 11.42 37.57 6.90
C VAL A 683 12.67 38.42 7.19
N GLY A 684 13.82 37.80 7.45
CA GLY A 684 15.09 38.49 7.72
C GLY A 684 15.24 39.09 9.12
N ASP A 685 14.47 38.63 10.11
CA ASP A 685 14.50 39.16 11.49
C ASP A 685 15.40 38.31 12.40
N GLU A 686 16.72 38.55 12.32
CA GLU A 686 17.70 37.78 13.11
C GLU A 686 17.61 38.03 14.63
N GLU A 687 17.13 39.20 15.06
CA GLU A 687 16.92 39.44 16.49
C GLU A 687 15.86 38.48 17.04
N LYS A 688 14.74 38.32 16.31
CA LYS A 688 13.70 37.37 16.69
C LYS A 688 14.14 35.91 16.56
N VAL A 689 14.98 35.57 15.57
CA VAL A 689 15.59 34.22 15.48
C VAL A 689 16.32 33.88 16.77
N GLN A 690 17.24 34.74 17.22
CA GLN A 690 17.99 34.50 18.46
C GLN A 690 17.08 34.50 19.70
N SER A 691 16.11 35.41 19.74
CA SER A 691 15.13 35.49 20.83
C SER A 691 14.33 34.19 20.99
N VAL A 692 13.81 33.63 19.89
CA VAL A 692 13.04 32.38 19.91
C VAL A 692 13.93 31.19 20.26
N LYS A 693 15.16 31.10 19.72
CA LYS A 693 16.13 30.07 20.09
C LYS A 693 16.42 30.08 21.59
N GLN A 694 16.67 31.25 22.16
CA GLN A 694 16.91 31.39 23.59
C GLN A 694 15.67 31.05 24.41
N LYS A 695 14.48 31.48 23.97
CA LYS A 695 13.19 31.15 24.63
C LYS A 695 12.96 29.63 24.63
N MET A 696 13.26 28.95 23.53
CA MET A 696 13.17 27.50 23.40
C MET A 696 14.09 26.77 24.38
N LEU A 697 15.38 27.13 24.42
CA LEU A 697 16.34 26.55 25.38
C LEU A 697 15.93 26.81 26.83
N ASN A 698 15.56 28.05 27.15
CA ASN A 698 15.12 28.41 28.50
C ASN A 698 13.89 27.60 28.89
N PHE A 699 12.85 27.55 28.04
CA PHE A 699 11.61 26.84 28.34
C PHE A 699 11.87 25.36 28.67
N PHE A 700 12.62 24.65 27.83
CA PHE A 700 12.86 23.21 28.03
C PHE A 700 13.83 22.90 29.17
N ARG A 701 14.80 23.76 29.47
CA ARG A 701 15.64 23.63 30.68
C ARG A 701 14.83 23.73 31.97
N HIS A 702 13.79 24.57 32.02
CA HIS A 702 12.90 24.68 33.18
C HIS A 702 11.93 23.50 33.33
N LYS A 703 11.74 22.67 32.30
CA LYS A 703 10.84 21.50 32.32
C LYS A 703 11.43 20.25 32.99
N ALA A 704 12.64 20.34 33.55
CA ALA A 704 13.34 19.23 34.19
C ALA A 704 13.41 17.96 33.32
N LEU A 705 13.60 18.14 32.00
CA LEU A 705 13.74 17.04 31.05
C LEU A 705 15.03 16.24 31.32
N LYS A 706 15.06 14.98 30.86
CA LYS A 706 16.28 14.17 30.91
C LYS A 706 17.42 14.86 30.16
N SER A 707 18.65 14.73 30.67
CA SER A 707 19.84 15.39 30.11
C SER A 707 20.07 15.08 28.61
N GLN A 708 19.81 13.84 28.18
CA GLN A 708 19.89 13.43 26.78
C GLN A 708 18.89 14.16 25.88
N VAL A 709 17.65 14.33 26.35
CA VAL A 709 16.59 15.05 25.62
C VAL A 709 16.97 16.53 25.50
N LEU A 710 17.51 17.13 26.57
CA LEU A 710 18.03 18.50 26.51
C LEU A 710 19.17 18.65 25.51
N ARG A 711 20.13 17.73 25.48
CA ARG A 711 21.21 17.73 24.48
C ARG A 711 20.69 17.63 23.05
N GLN A 712 19.67 16.81 22.81
CA GLN A 712 19.03 16.72 21.50
C GLN A 712 18.35 18.04 21.11
N ILE A 713 17.64 18.68 22.04
CA ILE A 713 17.03 20.00 21.81
C ILE A 713 18.12 21.06 21.53
N GLU A 714 19.22 21.06 22.28
CA GLU A 714 20.36 21.97 22.06
C GLU A 714 21.00 21.77 20.68
N ALA A 715 21.17 20.52 20.24
CA ALA A 715 21.64 20.20 18.91
C ALA A 715 20.66 20.69 17.82
N GLN A 716 19.34 20.50 18.04
CA GLN A 716 18.31 21.02 17.13
C GLN A 716 18.32 22.54 17.03
N VAL A 717 18.48 23.26 18.15
CA VAL A 717 18.60 24.74 18.17
C VAL A 717 19.87 25.22 17.46
N SER A 718 20.97 24.48 17.62
CA SER A 718 22.25 24.81 17.00
C SER A 718 22.21 24.62 15.48
N ALA A 719 21.48 23.61 14.99
CA ALA A 719 21.31 23.33 13.56
C ALA A 719 20.31 24.27 12.85
N LEU A 720 19.51 25.05 13.60
CA LEU A 720 18.52 25.96 13.05
C LEU A 720 19.14 27.19 12.40
#